data_AF-A0A2N2P4E8-F1
#
_entry.id   AF-A0A2N2P4E8-F1
#
_cell.length_a   1.000
_cell.length_b   1.000
_cell.length_c   1.000
_cell.angle_alpha   90.00
_cell.angle_beta   90.00
_cell.angle_gamma   90.00
#
_symmetry.space_group_name_H-M   'P 1'
#
loop_
_entity.id
_entity.type
_entity.pdbx_description
1 polymer ?
#
loop_
_entity_poly.entity_id
_entity_poly.type
_entity_poly.pdbx_seq_one_letter_code
_entity_poly.pdbx_strand_id
1 'polypeptide(L)'
;MNSIRTQFNPTTHGFLFKNHFSLDFPIKFDLPLGGSIDANAVLDGLSAGMCFTALDYYHAVINRPGQTDPDQVDAKLRVYLCERHLDAINIHNILKMLDWMLLEKAAVAARISRYEIPKLRRALDKGRPVPLILVRANRSGNTTPNHCVIASGYDWDNHAQECLIQIYDPNHPGIQTSIRVILRGSESGFSLTHSIDGALAALFSIPYRTQGMLPRLLRPFPPLPFAPEVEGVVSFKLHWPVDSRRVNQFFKENPETYKPFGLPGHEGLDLFAVSGANIYAAADGDVYQANFPNTHPYGRQIRIKHTLGGKVVHSIYGHLSKIMVSQGQHVTAGTLIGLADNTGNSFGSHLHLTLKIEGEKTLGYPAGIVDPWPYLKEETPVKPEPVGSLPALSEVKVFTIQDLNLRSGPSTNSQILAALPAGESLQVFGETEDVREKIGVEGEWLHVQTAGNQVGHVAAWFVQDSEQVFPPSDLVLYPFDLVNLRSGAGTAFQLLAELTMDEPLTVLGVADLALSKLGRQNEWLQVQTRQGLRGFVAAWLVHKTGQRAPASGLVVYPFEMVNVRARPAVDANILTVATSSAALTVLGERNQTEMRLGQMDAWLNVHTPDNFTGYVAAWLVSTAAPAPPSPSPTPLEPGPLKATATADVNMRAQPGSNSPRVSGLFNNETMLILEPDLAAASTKIGKPDQWIYGENPNGKRGWVAAQFLRKAS
;
A
#
# COMPACT_ATOMS: atom_id res chain seq x y z
N MET A 1 20.84 15.10 42.28
CA MET A 1 19.90 14.57 41.26
C MET A 1 18.49 14.84 41.70
N ASN A 2 17.64 15.36 40.82
CA ASN A 2 16.21 15.42 41.06
C ASN A 2 15.58 14.16 40.48
N SER A 3 14.89 13.37 41.30
CA SER A 3 14.33 12.07 40.94
C SER A 3 12.82 12.11 41.03
N ILE A 4 12.15 11.81 39.92
CA ILE A 4 10.70 11.75 39.80
C ILE A 4 10.29 10.35 39.38
N ARG A 5 9.25 9.81 40.00
CA ARG A 5 8.63 8.52 39.65
C ARG A 5 7.12 8.69 39.63
N THR A 6 6.48 8.08 38.63
CA THR A 6 5.03 7.91 38.58
C THR A 6 4.62 6.68 39.42
N GLN A 7 3.32 6.49 39.65
CA GLN A 7 2.84 5.26 40.30
C GLN A 7 2.88 4.04 39.38
N PHE A 8 3.12 4.23 38.08
CA PHE A 8 3.33 3.12 37.16
C PHE A 8 4.72 2.51 37.42
N ASN A 9 4.74 1.36 38.06
CA ASN A 9 5.94 0.53 38.23
C ASN A 9 6.08 -0.47 37.05
N PRO A 10 7.17 -0.41 36.26
CA PRO A 10 7.42 -1.31 35.13
C PRO A 10 7.32 -2.81 35.42
N THR A 11 7.78 -3.28 36.59
CA THR A 11 7.83 -4.72 36.89
C THR A 11 6.46 -5.26 37.31
N THR A 12 5.64 -4.45 37.97
CA THR A 12 4.32 -4.87 38.46
C THR A 12 3.19 -4.52 37.49
N HIS A 13 3.30 -3.45 36.72
CA HIS A 13 2.23 -2.99 35.82
C HIS A 13 2.49 -3.29 34.33
N GLY A 14 3.75 -3.51 33.93
CA GLY A 14 4.09 -3.96 32.58
C GLY A 14 3.93 -5.47 32.40
N PHE A 15 3.52 -5.93 31.21
CA PHE A 15 3.40 -7.36 30.91
C PHE A 15 4.74 -8.10 31.08
N LEU A 16 4.67 -9.37 31.49
CA LEU A 16 5.85 -10.24 31.68
C LEU A 16 6.23 -11.07 30.45
N PHE A 17 5.34 -11.18 29.47
CA PHE A 17 5.66 -11.82 28.20
C PHE A 17 6.36 -10.84 27.27
N LYS A 18 7.27 -11.37 26.44
CA LYS A 18 8.07 -10.60 25.50
C LYS A 18 7.22 -10.23 24.27
N ASN A 19 7.47 -9.06 23.70
CA ASN A 19 6.94 -8.67 22.40
C ASN A 19 7.52 -9.56 21.28
N HIS A 20 6.89 -10.70 21.04
CA HIS A 20 7.24 -11.65 19.99
C HIS A 20 6.01 -12.00 19.14
N PHE A 21 5.17 -10.99 18.88
CA PHE A 21 3.95 -11.15 18.10
C PHE A 21 4.23 -10.80 16.64
N SER A 22 4.12 -11.77 15.74
CA SER A 22 4.13 -11.54 14.30
C SER A 22 2.74 -11.10 13.82
N LEU A 23 2.69 -10.02 13.03
CA LEU A 23 1.53 -9.62 12.25
C LEU A 23 1.75 -10.10 10.80
N ASP A 24 1.10 -11.20 10.42
CA ASP A 24 1.29 -11.85 9.12
C ASP A 24 0.65 -11.10 7.94
N PHE A 25 0.06 -9.91 8.19
CA PHE A 25 -0.59 -9.08 7.18
C PHE A 25 -0.08 -7.64 7.24
N PRO A 26 0.19 -6.99 6.08
CA PRO A 26 0.73 -5.64 6.04
C PRO A 26 -0.30 -4.61 6.50
N ILE A 27 0.10 -3.72 7.42
CA ILE A 27 -0.74 -2.60 7.86
C ILE A 27 -0.38 -1.38 7.02
N LYS A 28 -1.07 -1.20 5.90
CA LYS A 28 -0.76 -0.15 4.93
C LYS A 28 -1.45 1.17 5.26
N PHE A 29 -0.68 2.24 5.23
CA PHE A 29 -1.17 3.61 5.28
C PHE A 29 -0.84 4.34 3.97
N ASP A 30 -1.85 4.97 3.38
CA ASP A 30 -1.66 5.81 2.20
C ASP A 30 -0.98 7.14 2.59
N LEU A 31 0.05 7.50 1.83
CA LEU A 31 0.80 8.74 2.08
C LEU A 31 0.14 9.92 1.35
N PRO A 32 0.15 11.14 1.93
CA PRO A 32 -0.53 12.32 1.38
C PRO A 32 -0.09 12.75 -0.03
N LEU A 33 1.02 12.23 -0.54
CA LEU A 33 1.63 12.59 -1.85
C LEU A 33 1.79 11.38 -2.78
N GLY A 34 1.12 10.25 -2.47
CA GLY A 34 1.18 9.00 -3.23
C GLY A 34 2.17 7.98 -2.64
N GLY A 35 1.87 6.70 -2.86
CA GLY A 35 2.57 5.56 -2.24
C GLY A 35 1.90 5.08 -0.96
N SER A 36 2.27 3.87 -0.50
CA SER A 36 1.80 3.29 0.75
C SER A 36 2.98 2.85 1.60
N ILE A 37 2.85 2.97 2.92
CA ILE A 37 3.83 2.47 3.89
C ILE A 37 3.22 1.36 4.72
N ASP A 38 3.95 0.25 4.86
CA ASP A 38 3.59 -0.82 5.79
C ASP A 38 4.13 -0.49 7.17
N ALA A 39 3.24 -0.30 8.15
CA ALA A 39 3.63 0.02 9.52
C ALA A 39 4.44 -1.10 10.19
N ASN A 40 4.25 -2.37 9.77
CA ASN A 40 5.04 -3.49 10.27
C ASN A 40 6.53 -3.38 9.88
N ALA A 41 6.83 -2.63 8.82
CA ALA A 41 8.20 -2.36 8.39
C ALA A 41 8.87 -1.21 9.18
N VAL A 42 8.10 -0.48 10.00
CA VAL A 42 8.57 0.72 10.70
C VAL A 42 8.55 0.56 12.22
N LEU A 43 7.72 -0.31 12.77
CA LEU A 43 7.62 -0.58 14.20
C LEU A 43 7.55 -2.09 14.50
N ASP A 44 8.30 -2.52 15.51
CA ASP A 44 8.48 -3.92 15.89
C ASP A 44 7.28 -4.52 16.64
N GLY A 45 6.77 -5.61 16.09
CA GLY A 45 5.72 -6.45 16.67
C GLY A 45 4.51 -5.64 17.17
N LEU A 46 4.01 -6.00 18.36
CA LEU A 46 2.91 -5.31 19.02
C LEU A 46 3.37 -4.38 20.16
N SER A 47 4.62 -3.94 20.17
CA SER A 47 5.21 -3.12 21.26
C SER A 47 4.34 -1.92 21.67
N ALA A 48 3.77 -1.19 20.70
CA ALA A 48 2.88 -0.06 21.00
C ALA A 48 1.54 -0.47 21.62
N GLY A 49 0.98 -1.59 21.16
CA GLY A 49 -0.25 -2.16 21.72
C GLY A 49 -0.05 -2.67 23.14
N MET A 50 1.08 -3.30 23.42
CA MET A 50 1.48 -3.69 24.77
C MET A 50 1.63 -2.49 25.70
N CYS A 51 2.26 -1.41 25.23
CA CYS A 51 2.40 -0.18 26.02
C CYS A 51 1.04 0.46 26.34
N PHE A 52 0.17 0.63 25.32
CA PHE A 52 -1.14 1.23 25.52
C PHE A 52 -2.02 0.38 26.43
N THR A 53 -2.00 -0.93 26.22
CA THR A 53 -2.77 -1.88 27.03
C THR A 53 -2.28 -1.90 28.48
N ALA A 54 -0.96 -1.92 28.73
CA ALA A 54 -0.42 -1.85 30.09
C ALA A 54 -0.85 -0.57 30.82
N LEU A 55 -0.89 0.56 30.11
CA LEU A 55 -1.45 1.81 30.64
C LEU A 55 -2.95 1.70 30.91
N ASP A 56 -3.72 1.03 30.05
CA ASP A 56 -5.15 0.83 30.26
C ASP A 56 -5.43 -0.03 31.53
N TYR A 57 -4.65 -1.10 31.75
CA TYR A 57 -4.72 -1.90 32.99
C TYR A 57 -4.36 -1.06 34.23
N TYR A 58 -3.28 -0.28 34.14
CA TYR A 58 -2.85 0.61 35.22
C TYR A 58 -3.91 1.66 35.56
N HIS A 59 -4.47 2.35 34.55
CA HIS A 59 -5.49 3.37 34.76
C HIS A 59 -6.83 2.81 35.21
N ALA A 60 -7.14 1.57 34.82
CA ALA A 60 -8.33 0.87 35.29
C ALA A 60 -8.16 0.27 36.69
N VAL A 61 -6.95 0.31 37.27
CA VAL A 61 -6.62 -0.29 38.57
C VAL A 61 -6.94 -1.80 38.58
N ILE A 62 -6.63 -2.47 37.46
CA ILE A 62 -6.84 -3.92 37.27
C ILE A 62 -5.48 -4.60 37.21
N ASN A 63 -5.37 -5.75 37.89
CA ASN A 63 -4.16 -6.57 37.80
C ASN A 63 -3.99 -7.04 36.36
N ARG A 64 -2.80 -6.76 35.81
CA ARG A 64 -2.42 -7.33 34.52
C ARG A 64 -2.38 -8.87 34.59
N PRO A 65 -2.53 -9.53 33.44
CA PRO A 65 -2.30 -10.97 33.28
C PRO A 65 -0.88 -11.38 33.74
N GLY A 66 -0.80 -12.60 34.30
CA GLY A 66 0.40 -13.16 34.91
C GLY A 66 1.29 -13.97 33.95
N GLN A 67 0.87 -14.19 32.71
CA GLN A 67 1.61 -14.97 31.73
C GLN A 67 2.99 -14.35 31.44
N THR A 68 3.99 -15.23 31.29
CA THR A 68 5.37 -14.88 30.91
C THR A 68 5.72 -15.30 29.49
N ASP A 69 4.88 -16.13 28.87
CA ASP A 69 5.05 -16.64 27.51
C ASP A 69 4.00 -15.99 26.57
N PRO A 70 4.41 -15.35 25.47
CA PRO A 70 3.48 -14.76 24.50
C PRO A 70 2.52 -15.79 23.87
N ASP A 71 2.90 -17.06 23.76
CA ASP A 71 2.04 -18.11 23.19
C ASP A 71 0.89 -18.51 24.13
N GLN A 72 1.01 -18.16 25.42
CA GLN A 72 -0.02 -18.37 26.44
C GLN A 72 -0.98 -17.17 26.59
N VAL A 73 -0.77 -16.12 25.79
CA VAL A 73 -1.67 -14.96 25.77
C VAL A 73 -2.99 -15.37 25.14
N ASP A 74 -4.07 -15.22 25.90
CA ASP A 74 -5.40 -15.59 25.43
C ASP A 74 -5.80 -14.75 24.21
N ALA A 75 -6.66 -15.32 23.37
CA ALA A 75 -7.07 -14.68 22.12
C ALA A 75 -7.72 -13.30 22.32
N LYS A 76 -8.42 -13.06 23.45
CA LYS A 76 -9.06 -11.77 23.73
C LYS A 76 -8.02 -10.70 24.05
N LEU A 77 -7.02 -11.04 24.87
CA LEU A 77 -5.90 -10.16 25.15
C LEU A 77 -5.07 -9.90 23.89
N ARG A 78 -4.79 -10.93 23.07
CA ARG A 78 -4.06 -10.77 21.81
C ARG A 78 -4.77 -9.81 20.85
N VAL A 79 -6.08 -9.96 20.67
CA VAL A 79 -6.90 -9.04 19.86
C VAL A 79 -6.84 -7.63 20.44
N TYR A 80 -6.95 -7.48 21.76
CA TYR A 80 -6.88 -6.16 22.39
C TYR A 80 -5.52 -5.48 22.23
N LEU A 81 -4.42 -6.25 22.33
CA LEU A 81 -3.08 -5.77 22.03
C LEU A 81 -3.00 -5.24 20.58
N CYS A 82 -3.56 -5.96 19.60
CA CYS A 82 -3.64 -5.50 18.21
C CYS A 82 -4.48 -4.22 18.06
N GLU A 83 -5.65 -4.13 18.69
CA GLU A 83 -6.51 -2.95 18.65
C GLU A 83 -5.79 -1.71 19.19
N ARG A 84 -5.15 -1.85 20.36
CA ARG A 84 -4.40 -0.74 20.99
C ARG A 84 -3.12 -0.40 20.24
N HIS A 85 -2.55 -1.37 19.51
CA HIS A 85 -1.45 -1.11 18.60
C HIS A 85 -1.90 -0.15 17.49
N LEU A 86 -3.02 -0.44 16.82
CA LEU A 86 -3.58 0.42 15.76
C LEU A 86 -3.90 1.84 16.25
N ASP A 87 -4.44 1.99 17.46
CA ASP A 87 -4.67 3.30 18.08
C ASP A 87 -3.37 4.11 18.21
N ALA A 88 -2.28 3.42 18.59
CA ALA A 88 -0.97 4.02 18.76
C ALA A 88 -0.26 4.32 17.43
N ILE A 89 -0.42 3.48 16.40
CA ILE A 89 0.25 3.60 15.10
C ILE A 89 -0.60 4.27 14.00
N ASN A 90 -1.41 5.26 14.34
CA ASN A 90 -2.14 6.04 13.34
C ASN A 90 -1.21 6.78 12.36
N ILE A 91 -1.74 7.19 11.20
CA ILE A 91 -0.99 7.87 10.13
C ILE A 91 -0.16 9.07 10.62
N HIS A 92 -0.65 9.85 11.59
CA HIS A 92 0.08 11.00 12.11
C HIS A 92 1.35 10.57 12.85
N ASN A 93 1.26 9.52 13.67
CA ASN A 93 2.41 8.97 14.38
C ASN A 93 3.40 8.28 13.43
N ILE A 94 2.93 7.65 12.36
CA ILE A 94 3.78 7.08 11.29
C ILE A 94 4.55 8.19 10.55
N LEU A 95 3.87 9.26 10.11
CA LEU A 95 4.53 10.40 9.46
C LEU A 95 5.52 11.09 10.40
N LYS A 96 5.18 11.21 11.69
CA LYS A 96 6.10 11.71 12.72
C LYS A 96 7.32 10.80 12.83
N MET A 97 7.16 9.48 12.87
CA MET A 97 8.28 8.53 12.94
C MET A 97 9.22 8.67 11.73
N LEU A 98 8.66 8.78 10.51
CA LEU A 98 9.45 9.02 9.30
C LEU A 98 10.22 10.35 9.35
N ASP A 99 9.59 11.42 9.83
CA ASP A 99 10.24 12.72 10.04
C ASP A 99 11.45 12.56 10.97
N TRP A 100 11.30 11.87 12.11
CA TRP A 100 12.42 11.60 13.03
C TRP A 100 13.52 10.72 12.42
N MET A 101 13.19 9.77 11.55
CA MET A 101 14.16 8.92 10.83
C MET A 101 14.92 9.65 9.72
N LEU A 102 14.49 10.85 9.33
CA LEU A 102 15.15 11.65 8.28
C LEU A 102 15.99 12.79 8.86
N LEU A 103 15.86 13.09 10.15
CA LEU A 103 16.62 14.16 10.79
C LEU A 103 18.10 13.80 10.93
N GLU A 104 18.95 14.80 10.68
CA GLU A 104 20.37 14.73 11.03
C GLU A 104 20.56 14.78 12.55
N LYS A 105 21.65 14.19 13.04
CA LYS A 105 21.95 14.05 14.47
C LYS A 105 21.88 15.38 15.23
N ALA A 106 22.33 16.48 14.61
CA ALA A 106 22.26 17.82 15.16
C ALA A 106 20.82 18.31 15.39
N ALA A 107 19.94 18.10 14.40
CA ALA A 107 18.54 18.47 14.47
C ALA A 107 17.78 17.61 15.50
N VAL A 108 18.11 16.32 15.57
CA VAL A 108 17.62 15.41 16.62
C VAL A 108 18.00 15.92 18.01
N ALA A 109 19.29 16.24 18.23
CA ALA A 109 19.78 16.75 19.50
C ALA A 109 19.06 18.04 19.93
N ALA A 110 18.91 18.99 18.98
CA ALA A 110 18.20 20.23 19.22
C ALA A 110 16.72 19.99 19.57
N ARG A 111 16.03 19.09 18.86
CA ARG A 111 14.60 18.82 19.06
C ARG A 111 14.33 18.07 20.37
N ILE A 112 15.18 17.11 20.72
CA ILE A 112 15.09 16.37 21.99
C ILE A 112 15.34 17.29 23.17
N SER A 113 16.41 18.10 23.11
CA SER A 113 16.76 19.05 24.17
C SER A 113 15.69 20.14 24.37
N ARG A 114 15.23 20.77 23.27
CA ARG A 114 14.29 21.90 23.33
C ARG A 114 12.84 21.49 23.60
N TYR A 115 12.41 20.32 23.13
CA TYR A 115 10.98 19.97 23.12
C TYR A 115 10.66 18.65 23.80
N GLU A 116 11.24 17.52 23.38
CA GLU A 116 10.79 16.20 23.86
C GLU A 116 11.15 15.95 25.33
N ILE A 117 12.36 16.29 25.80
CA ILE A 117 12.73 16.13 27.21
C ILE A 117 11.90 17.06 28.12
N PRO A 118 11.75 18.37 27.84
CA PRO A 118 10.85 19.23 28.62
C PRO A 118 9.39 18.76 28.60
N LYS A 119 8.90 18.25 27.47
CA LYS A 119 7.54 17.68 27.35
C LYS A 119 7.38 16.43 28.22
N LEU A 120 8.33 15.51 28.16
CA LEU A 120 8.35 14.29 28.95
C LEU A 120 8.37 14.60 30.45
N ARG A 121 9.29 15.46 30.88
CA ARG A 121 9.42 15.87 32.29
C ARG A 121 8.12 16.46 32.83
N ARG A 122 7.50 17.40 32.11
CA ARG A 122 6.19 17.99 32.52
C ARG A 122 5.07 16.97 32.69
N ALA A 123 5.09 15.86 31.95
CA ALA A 123 4.09 14.81 32.11
C ALA A 123 4.42 13.91 33.32
N LEU A 124 5.68 13.52 33.48
CA LEU A 124 6.14 12.69 34.59
C LEU A 124 6.04 13.42 35.94
N ASP A 125 6.32 14.73 35.98
CA ASP A 125 6.14 15.59 37.16
C ASP A 125 4.67 15.63 37.61
N LYS A 126 3.72 15.39 36.69
CA LYS A 126 2.28 15.28 36.99
C LYS A 126 1.85 13.84 37.33
N GLY A 127 2.80 12.93 37.53
CA GLY A 127 2.53 11.52 37.81
C GLY A 127 1.99 10.73 36.61
N ARG A 128 2.11 11.25 35.38
CA ARG A 128 1.56 10.61 34.17
C ARG A 128 2.64 9.82 33.44
N PRO A 129 2.56 8.48 33.36
CA PRO A 129 3.46 7.69 32.53
C PRO A 129 3.26 8.04 31.05
N VAL A 130 4.33 7.94 30.26
CA VAL A 130 4.35 8.45 28.87
C VAL A 130 4.83 7.37 27.90
N PRO A 131 4.02 6.96 26.90
CA PRO A 131 4.53 6.11 25.83
C PRO A 131 5.48 6.87 24.91
N LEU A 132 6.61 6.23 24.60
CA LEU A 132 7.70 6.73 23.77
C LEU A 132 7.97 5.76 22.62
N ILE A 133 8.21 6.29 21.43
CA ILE A 133 8.78 5.52 20.31
C ILE A 133 10.30 5.71 20.34
N LEU A 134 11.03 4.59 20.28
CA LEU A 134 12.48 4.54 20.18
C LEU A 134 12.87 4.30 18.72
N VAL A 135 13.66 5.22 18.17
CA VAL A 135 14.14 5.14 16.78
C VAL A 135 15.58 4.63 16.80
N ARG A 136 15.85 3.52 16.10
CA ARG A 136 17.15 2.82 16.15
C ARG A 136 17.95 2.84 14.86
N ALA A 137 17.34 3.09 13.70
CA ALA A 137 18.05 3.13 12.43
C ALA A 137 17.58 4.26 11.48
N ASN A 138 18.55 5.05 11.00
CA ASN A 138 18.49 5.78 9.74
C ASN A 138 19.15 4.86 8.68
N ARG A 139 18.37 4.10 7.90
CA ARG A 139 18.79 3.39 6.65
C ARG A 139 20.19 2.72 6.54
N SER A 140 20.93 2.47 7.61
CA SER A 140 22.21 1.75 7.56
C SER A 140 22.53 1.04 8.88
N GLY A 141 22.43 -0.30 8.87
CA GLY A 141 23.33 -1.17 9.64
C GLY A 141 22.98 -1.56 11.07
N ASN A 142 21.87 -1.12 11.68
CA ASN A 142 21.49 -1.56 13.03
C ASN A 142 20.45 -2.71 12.96
N THR A 143 20.62 -3.75 13.78
CA THR A 143 19.82 -5.00 13.74
C THR A 143 18.54 -4.97 14.57
N THR A 144 18.36 -3.95 15.43
CA THR A 144 17.16 -3.84 16.28
C THR A 144 16.13 -2.87 15.67
N PRO A 145 14.89 -3.32 15.43
CA PRO A 145 13.82 -2.49 14.87
C PRO A 145 13.36 -1.40 15.86
N ASN A 146 12.68 -0.36 15.35
CA ASN A 146 12.09 0.67 16.21
C ASN A 146 10.97 0.05 17.05
N HIS A 147 10.80 0.48 18.30
CA HIS A 147 9.74 -0.08 19.16
C HIS A 147 9.20 0.94 20.16
N CYS A 148 8.08 0.62 20.79
CA CYS A 148 7.43 1.46 21.79
C CYS A 148 7.76 1.01 23.22
N VAL A 149 7.96 1.98 24.12
CA VAL A 149 8.22 1.80 25.56
C VAL A 149 7.37 2.77 26.40
N ILE A 150 7.27 2.56 27.71
CA ILE A 150 6.60 3.51 28.62
C ILE A 150 7.63 4.14 29.55
N ALA A 151 7.77 5.46 29.53
CA ALA A 151 8.50 6.19 30.56
C ALA A 151 7.68 6.28 31.86
N SER A 152 8.28 5.82 32.95
CA SER A 152 7.68 5.74 34.29
C SER A 152 8.28 6.73 35.28
N GLY A 153 9.42 7.36 34.94
CA GLY A 153 10.08 8.34 35.77
C GLY A 153 11.42 8.79 35.16
N TYR A 154 12.10 9.70 35.84
CA TYR A 154 13.43 10.15 35.43
C TYR A 154 14.30 10.58 36.62
N ASP A 155 15.61 10.50 36.44
CA ASP A 155 16.62 11.13 37.29
C ASP A 155 17.33 12.20 36.48
N TRP A 156 17.36 13.43 36.99
CA TRP A 156 17.99 14.56 36.33
C TRP A 156 19.19 15.07 37.11
N ASP A 157 20.32 15.16 36.43
CA ASP A 157 21.54 15.77 36.93
C ASP A 157 21.75 17.14 36.25
N ASN A 158 21.53 18.21 37.02
CA ASN A 158 21.73 19.59 36.57
C ASN A 158 23.19 19.89 36.20
N HIS A 159 24.15 19.30 36.92
CA HIS A 159 25.57 19.54 36.66
C HIS A 159 26.00 18.77 35.41
N ALA A 160 25.62 17.51 35.28
CA ALA A 160 25.98 16.67 34.13
C ALA A 160 25.13 16.93 32.87
N GLN A 161 24.04 17.73 32.96
CA GLN A 161 23.02 17.88 31.91
C GLN A 161 22.57 16.51 31.37
N GLU A 162 22.31 15.61 32.31
CA GLU A 162 22.01 14.22 32.04
C GLU A 162 20.61 13.89 32.55
N CYS A 163 19.85 13.16 31.73
CA CYS A 163 18.54 12.63 32.07
C CYS A 163 18.58 11.11 31.95
N LEU A 164 18.35 10.41 33.05
CA LEU A 164 18.15 8.97 33.06
C LEU A 164 16.65 8.68 33.15
N ILE A 165 16.04 8.25 32.06
CA ILE A 165 14.61 7.94 31.98
C ILE A 165 14.41 6.48 32.36
N GLN A 166 13.59 6.22 33.37
CA GLN A 166 13.19 4.86 33.75
C GLN A 166 12.03 4.41 32.85
N ILE A 167 12.12 3.21 32.28
CA ILE A 167 11.13 2.72 31.31
C ILE A 167 10.62 1.32 31.64
N TYR A 168 9.42 1.01 31.14
CA TYR A 168 8.97 -0.34 30.85
C TYR A 168 9.22 -0.61 29.36
N ASP A 169 9.94 -1.68 29.06
CA ASP A 169 10.21 -2.12 27.70
C ASP A 169 9.57 -3.50 27.43
N PRO A 170 8.56 -3.59 26.53
CA PRO A 170 7.96 -4.86 26.10
C PRO A 170 8.93 -5.87 25.51
N ASN A 171 10.08 -5.44 24.99
CA ASN A 171 11.12 -6.32 24.45
C ASN A 171 12.00 -6.91 25.57
N HIS A 172 11.98 -6.33 26.78
CA HIS A 172 12.73 -6.77 27.96
C HIS A 172 11.82 -6.83 29.21
N PRO A 173 10.75 -7.65 29.18
CA PRO A 173 9.74 -7.66 30.23
C PRO A 173 10.31 -8.12 31.58
N GLY A 174 9.77 -7.59 32.68
CA GLY A 174 10.18 -7.97 34.04
C GLY A 174 11.55 -7.43 34.49
N ILE A 175 12.29 -6.75 33.61
CA ILE A 175 13.58 -6.13 33.91
C ILE A 175 13.39 -4.61 33.99
N GLN A 176 14.01 -3.97 34.98
CA GLN A 176 14.03 -2.51 35.04
C GLN A 176 15.06 -1.98 34.04
N THR A 177 14.58 -1.27 33.01
CA THR A 177 15.40 -0.69 31.95
C THR A 177 15.37 0.83 32.00
N SER A 178 16.36 1.46 31.36
CA SER A 178 16.46 2.92 31.33
C SER A 178 17.06 3.44 30.02
N ILE A 179 16.76 4.71 29.73
CA ILE A 179 17.35 5.46 28.63
C ILE A 179 18.16 6.60 29.22
N ARG A 180 19.45 6.57 28.97
CA ARG A 180 20.38 7.64 29.33
C ARG A 180 20.43 8.67 28.19
N VAL A 181 20.19 9.93 28.53
CA VAL A 181 20.22 11.07 27.60
C VAL A 181 21.23 12.10 28.11
N ILE A 182 22.28 12.36 27.34
CA ILE A 182 23.29 13.38 27.66
C ILE A 182 23.08 14.59 26.74
N LEU A 183 22.98 15.78 27.34
CA LEU A 183 22.65 17.03 26.64
C LEU A 183 23.79 18.07 26.66
N ARG A 184 25.02 17.72 27.08
CA ARG A 184 26.16 18.65 27.16
C ARG A 184 26.79 18.97 25.79
N GLY A 185 27.12 20.26 25.58
CA GLY A 185 28.06 20.72 24.55
C GLY A 185 27.56 20.64 23.11
N SER A 186 28.35 21.11 22.14
CA SER A 186 28.07 21.03 20.69
C SER A 186 27.74 19.61 20.21
N GLU A 187 27.38 19.43 18.92
CA GLU A 187 26.88 18.18 18.30
C GLU A 187 27.60 16.86 18.70
N SER A 188 28.86 16.92 19.13
CA SER A 188 29.68 15.79 19.58
C SER A 188 29.38 15.28 21.00
N GLY A 189 28.70 16.04 21.86
CA GLY A 189 28.43 15.65 23.26
C GLY A 189 27.05 15.04 23.51
N PHE A 190 26.17 15.04 22.51
CA PHE A 190 24.83 14.45 22.59
C PHE A 190 24.85 12.93 22.41
N SER A 191 24.22 12.21 23.33
CA SER A 191 24.02 10.76 23.21
C SER A 191 22.69 10.30 23.80
N LEU A 192 22.12 9.27 23.16
CA LEU A 192 21.05 8.46 23.71
C LEU A 192 21.48 7.00 23.75
N THR A 193 21.29 6.37 24.89
CA THR A 193 21.66 4.97 25.08
C THR A 193 20.61 4.27 25.91
N HIS A 194 20.07 3.19 25.36
CA HIS A 194 19.25 2.22 26.06
C HIS A 194 20.15 1.31 26.91
N SER A 195 19.74 1.00 28.14
CA SER A 195 20.57 0.26 29.09
C SER A 195 20.92 -1.17 28.67
N ILE A 196 20.16 -1.77 27.76
CA ILE A 196 20.37 -3.14 27.24
C ILE A 196 20.81 -3.09 25.77
N ASP A 197 19.89 -2.71 24.88
CA ASP A 197 20.11 -2.67 23.43
C ASP A 197 21.04 -1.55 22.89
N GLY A 198 21.74 -0.80 23.74
CA GLY A 198 22.73 0.18 23.30
C GLY A 198 22.17 1.46 22.64
N ALA A 199 22.89 1.98 21.63
CA ALA A 199 22.67 3.33 21.11
C ALA A 199 21.30 3.52 20.41
N LEU A 200 20.70 4.70 20.60
CA LEU A 200 19.46 5.12 19.95
C LEU A 200 19.73 6.30 19.00
N ALA A 201 19.02 6.33 17.87
CA ALA A 201 19.07 7.46 16.94
C ALA A 201 18.21 8.62 17.43
N ALA A 202 16.98 8.34 17.90
CA ALA A 202 16.08 9.34 18.46
C ALA A 202 15.05 8.70 19.42
N LEU A 203 14.30 9.54 20.13
CA LEU A 203 13.07 9.16 20.80
C LEU A 203 12.05 10.29 20.72
N PHE A 204 10.77 9.94 20.73
CA PHE A 204 9.70 10.93 20.86
C PHE A 204 8.48 10.36 21.56
N SER A 205 7.71 11.25 22.19
CA SER A 205 6.46 10.89 22.85
C SER A 205 5.28 10.83 21.88
N ILE A 206 4.42 9.82 22.06
CA ILE A 206 3.14 9.67 21.36
C ILE A 206 1.96 9.95 22.31
N PRO A 207 0.84 10.49 21.80
CA PRO A 207 -0.32 10.77 22.65
C PRO A 207 -0.99 9.46 23.08
N TYR A 208 -1.17 9.29 24.39
CA TYR A 208 -2.02 8.24 24.94
C TYR A 208 -3.37 8.82 25.34
N ARG A 209 -4.45 8.14 24.94
CA ARG A 209 -5.80 8.41 25.41
C ARG A 209 -6.27 7.20 26.21
N THR A 210 -6.62 7.44 27.47
CA THR A 210 -7.24 6.45 28.34
C THR A 210 -8.56 6.02 27.71
N GLN A 211 -8.71 4.71 27.51
CA GLN A 211 -10.04 4.14 27.32
C GLN A 211 -10.71 4.19 28.69
N GLY A 212 -11.73 5.05 28.88
CA GLY A 212 -12.39 5.28 30.18
C GLY A 212 -12.96 4.02 30.85
N MET A 213 -12.92 2.89 30.13
CA MET A 213 -13.19 1.53 30.57
C MET A 213 -12.32 0.57 29.74
N LEU A 214 -11.55 -0.35 30.37
CA LEU A 214 -11.05 -1.55 29.64
C LEU A 214 -12.26 -2.17 28.91
N PRO A 215 -12.12 -2.62 27.65
CA PRO A 215 -13.21 -3.25 26.93
C PRO A 215 -13.83 -4.36 27.79
N ARG A 216 -15.15 -4.52 27.70
CA ARG A 216 -15.88 -5.59 28.42
C ARG A 216 -15.30 -6.99 28.21
N LEU A 217 -14.51 -7.19 27.14
CA LEU A 217 -13.74 -8.39 26.82
C LEU A 217 -12.72 -8.85 27.88
N LEU A 218 -12.18 -7.94 28.71
CA LEU A 218 -11.11 -8.25 29.69
C LEU A 218 -11.56 -8.18 31.16
N ARG A 219 -12.84 -7.91 31.42
CA ARG A 219 -13.40 -7.99 32.78
C ARG A 219 -14.05 -9.36 32.97
N PRO A 220 -13.95 -10.00 34.15
CA PRO A 220 -14.99 -10.92 34.58
C PRO A 220 -16.31 -10.15 34.54
N PHE A 221 -17.35 -10.71 33.90
CA PHE A 221 -18.66 -10.07 33.80
C PHE A 221 -19.13 -9.64 35.20
N PRO A 222 -19.32 -8.33 35.48
CA PRO A 222 -20.27 -7.98 36.52
C PRO A 222 -21.66 -8.40 36.01
N PRO A 223 -22.53 -9.01 36.85
CA PRO A 223 -23.91 -9.22 36.46
C PRO A 223 -24.49 -7.85 36.04
N LEU A 224 -25.09 -7.81 34.86
CA LEU A 224 -25.58 -6.57 34.26
C LEU A 224 -26.58 -5.90 35.23
N PRO A 225 -26.40 -4.61 35.58
CA PRO A 225 -27.32 -3.91 36.48
C PRO A 225 -28.71 -3.66 35.87
N PHE A 226 -28.91 -4.01 34.59
CA PHE A 226 -30.20 -3.95 33.90
C PHE A 226 -30.31 -5.02 32.81
N ALA A 227 -29.92 -6.26 33.10
CA ALA A 227 -30.63 -7.35 32.44
C ALA A 227 -32.04 -7.34 33.07
N PRO A 228 -33.12 -6.97 32.37
CA PRO A 228 -34.39 -7.54 32.78
C PRO A 228 -34.16 -9.06 32.81
N GLU A 229 -34.54 -9.70 33.89
CA GLU A 229 -34.74 -11.14 33.93
C GLU A 229 -35.68 -11.50 32.79
N VAL A 230 -35.13 -11.72 31.60
CA VAL A 230 -35.74 -12.59 30.61
C VAL A 230 -35.07 -13.93 30.85
N GLU A 231 -35.36 -14.52 32.01
CA GLU A 231 -35.55 -15.97 32.06
C GLU A 231 -36.70 -16.29 31.11
N GLY A 232 -36.34 -16.38 29.84
CA GLY A 232 -37.23 -16.63 28.73
C GLY A 232 -36.37 -17.19 27.64
N VAL A 233 -36.48 -18.50 27.42
CA VAL A 233 -35.81 -19.23 26.36
C VAL A 233 -36.05 -18.49 25.04
N VAL A 234 -35.05 -17.75 24.53
CA VAL A 234 -35.10 -17.26 23.15
C VAL A 234 -35.24 -18.49 22.24
N SER A 235 -36.20 -18.49 21.33
CA SER A 235 -36.54 -19.69 20.53
C SER A 235 -35.44 -20.10 19.55
N PHE A 236 -34.40 -19.29 19.38
CA PHE A 236 -33.22 -19.56 18.55
C PHE A 236 -32.02 -18.70 18.98
N LYS A 237 -30.85 -19.05 18.47
CA LYS A 237 -29.60 -18.29 18.61
C LYS A 237 -28.91 -18.10 17.24
N LEU A 238 -28.36 -16.91 17.03
CA LEU A 238 -27.61 -16.46 15.86
C LEU A 238 -26.11 -16.56 16.09
N HIS A 239 -25.35 -16.88 15.05
CA HIS A 239 -23.90 -16.82 15.04
C HIS A 239 -23.42 -15.37 15.04
N TRP A 240 -22.28 -15.15 15.69
CA TRP A 240 -21.64 -13.85 15.75
C TRP A 240 -21.08 -13.45 14.37
N PRO A 241 -21.40 -12.28 13.78
CA PRO A 241 -21.17 -12.07 12.34
C PRO A 241 -19.83 -11.39 11.95
N VAL A 242 -18.93 -11.10 12.90
CA VAL A 242 -17.62 -10.47 12.65
C VAL A 242 -16.50 -11.16 13.42
N ASP A 243 -15.25 -10.93 13.03
CA ASP A 243 -14.09 -11.48 13.75
C ASP A 243 -13.90 -10.89 15.15
N SER A 244 -14.22 -9.60 15.34
CA SER A 244 -14.10 -8.95 16.67
C SER A 244 -15.33 -9.13 17.53
N ARG A 245 -15.13 -9.25 18.85
CA ARG A 245 -16.20 -9.28 19.85
C ARG A 245 -16.54 -7.92 20.43
N ARG A 246 -15.86 -6.87 19.98
CA ARG A 246 -16.11 -5.53 20.48
C ARG A 246 -17.42 -5.01 19.88
N VAL A 247 -18.36 -4.70 20.76
CA VAL A 247 -19.55 -3.91 20.44
C VAL A 247 -19.17 -2.44 20.60
N ASN A 248 -19.25 -1.67 19.52
CA ASN A 248 -19.06 -0.22 19.53
C ASN A 248 -20.29 0.50 20.09
N GLN A 249 -21.49 -0.01 19.83
CA GLN A 249 -22.75 0.59 20.29
C GLN A 249 -23.87 -0.45 20.40
N PHE A 250 -24.60 -0.43 21.52
CA PHE A 250 -25.73 -1.31 21.77
C PHE A 250 -27.07 -0.75 21.28
N PHE A 251 -28.08 -1.61 21.23
CA PHE A 251 -29.46 -1.23 20.95
C PHE A 251 -29.96 -0.19 21.97
N LYS A 252 -30.76 0.78 21.52
CA LYS A 252 -31.26 1.95 22.29
C LYS A 252 -30.21 2.95 22.78
N GLU A 253 -28.92 2.75 22.53
CA GLU A 253 -27.91 3.72 22.95
C GLU A 253 -27.99 5.04 22.14
N ASN A 254 -27.51 6.12 22.76
CA ASN A 254 -27.42 7.48 22.21
C ASN A 254 -28.74 8.09 21.69
N PRO A 255 -29.85 8.07 22.46
CA PRO A 255 -31.17 8.54 22.03
C PRO A 255 -31.18 9.94 21.40
N GLU A 256 -30.39 10.87 21.94
CA GLU A 256 -30.31 12.25 21.43
C GLU A 256 -29.75 12.32 19.99
N THR A 257 -28.86 11.40 19.61
CA THR A 257 -28.28 11.31 18.25
C THR A 257 -29.32 10.81 17.24
N TYR A 258 -30.22 9.91 17.65
CA TYR A 258 -31.18 9.24 16.76
C TYR A 258 -32.54 9.93 16.68
N LYS A 259 -32.84 10.83 17.63
CA LYS A 259 -34.07 11.61 17.68
C LYS A 259 -34.39 12.39 16.38
N PRO A 260 -33.42 13.02 15.68
CA PRO A 260 -33.68 13.67 14.39
C PRO A 260 -34.15 12.71 13.29
N PHE A 261 -33.83 11.41 13.41
CA PHE A 261 -34.22 10.35 12.48
C PHE A 261 -35.54 9.66 12.89
N GLY A 262 -36.23 10.18 13.91
CA GLY A 262 -37.49 9.61 14.40
C GLY A 262 -37.33 8.31 15.17
N LEU A 263 -36.11 7.98 15.62
CA LEU A 263 -35.81 6.78 16.38
C LEU A 263 -35.54 7.14 17.85
N PRO A 264 -36.00 6.32 18.81
CA PRO A 264 -35.80 6.56 20.25
C PRO A 264 -34.38 6.24 20.72
N GLY A 265 -33.51 5.77 19.83
CA GLY A 265 -32.13 5.34 20.07
C GLY A 265 -31.66 4.43 18.94
N HIS A 266 -30.43 3.93 19.04
CA HIS A 266 -29.86 3.02 18.06
C HIS A 266 -30.73 1.78 17.81
N GLU A 267 -30.95 1.42 16.56
CA GLU A 267 -31.89 0.38 16.11
C GLU A 267 -31.25 -0.99 15.83
N GLY A 268 -29.98 -1.15 16.17
CA GLY A 268 -29.25 -2.39 15.98
C GLY A 268 -28.11 -2.55 16.98
N LEU A 269 -27.08 -3.27 16.53
CA LEU A 269 -25.85 -3.51 17.25
C LEU A 269 -24.67 -3.16 16.34
N ASP A 270 -23.81 -2.23 16.76
CA ASP A 270 -22.63 -1.85 16.00
C ASP A 270 -21.45 -2.68 16.51
N LEU A 271 -20.91 -3.52 15.64
CA LEU A 271 -19.84 -4.45 15.93
C LEU A 271 -18.55 -3.95 15.28
N PHE A 272 -17.48 -3.84 16.07
CA PHE A 272 -16.19 -3.38 15.58
C PHE A 272 -15.69 -4.28 14.46
N ALA A 273 -15.34 -3.68 13.33
CA ALA A 273 -14.78 -4.36 12.19
C ALA A 273 -13.94 -3.35 11.39
N VAL A 274 -12.65 -3.58 11.26
CA VAL A 274 -11.76 -2.71 10.48
C VAL A 274 -12.14 -2.75 9.00
N SER A 275 -11.77 -1.73 8.23
CA SER A 275 -12.12 -1.69 6.80
C SER A 275 -11.51 -2.90 6.10
N GLY A 276 -12.33 -3.62 5.34
CA GLY A 276 -11.95 -4.88 4.70
C GLY A 276 -12.07 -6.13 5.58
N ALA A 277 -12.47 -6.01 6.85
CA ALA A 277 -12.70 -7.17 7.72
C ALA A 277 -13.88 -8.04 7.25
N ASN A 278 -13.82 -9.34 7.52
CA ASN A 278 -14.83 -10.29 7.06
C ASN A 278 -16.17 -10.11 7.80
N ILE A 279 -17.26 -10.20 7.04
CA ILE A 279 -18.64 -10.21 7.55
C ILE A 279 -19.28 -11.53 7.17
N TYR A 280 -19.84 -12.22 8.16
CA TYR A 280 -20.41 -13.54 8.02
C TYR A 280 -21.93 -13.55 8.19
N ALA A 281 -22.61 -14.46 7.50
CA ALA A 281 -24.04 -14.71 7.73
C ALA A 281 -24.27 -15.24 9.16
N ALA A 282 -25.15 -14.59 9.92
CA ALA A 282 -25.46 -14.96 11.29
C ALA A 282 -26.30 -16.25 11.42
N ALA A 283 -26.98 -16.67 10.35
CA ALA A 283 -27.75 -17.90 10.30
C ALA A 283 -27.99 -18.33 8.83
N ASP A 284 -28.43 -19.57 8.64
CA ASP A 284 -28.86 -20.09 7.35
C ASP A 284 -30.06 -19.28 6.83
N GLY A 285 -30.08 -18.96 5.54
CA GLY A 285 -31.18 -18.20 4.96
C GLY A 285 -30.93 -17.75 3.53
N ASP A 286 -31.89 -17.01 3.00
CA ASP A 286 -31.90 -16.53 1.63
C ASP A 286 -31.64 -15.02 1.58
N VAL A 287 -30.65 -14.62 0.79
CA VAL A 287 -30.34 -13.21 0.52
C VAL A 287 -31.46 -12.63 -0.32
N TYR A 288 -32.43 -11.95 0.30
CA TYR A 288 -33.53 -11.35 -0.46
C TYR A 288 -33.20 -9.97 -1.02
N GLN A 289 -32.13 -9.35 -0.54
CA GLN A 289 -31.65 -8.08 -1.06
C GLN A 289 -30.16 -7.89 -0.81
N ALA A 290 -29.43 -7.51 -1.86
CA ALA A 290 -28.02 -7.18 -1.81
C ALA A 290 -27.79 -5.89 -2.60
N ASN A 291 -26.95 -5.00 -2.06
CA ASN A 291 -26.51 -3.76 -2.69
C ASN A 291 -27.61 -2.69 -2.82
N PHE A 292 -27.63 -1.75 -1.87
CA PHE A 292 -28.47 -0.55 -1.92
C PHE A 292 -27.68 0.64 -2.50
N PRO A 293 -28.37 1.67 -2.99
CA PRO A 293 -27.74 2.96 -3.28
C PRO A 293 -26.98 3.47 -2.04
N ASN A 294 -25.77 4.00 -2.24
CA ASN A 294 -24.94 4.58 -1.16
C ASN A 294 -25.63 5.75 -0.42
N THR A 295 -26.76 6.25 -0.93
CA THR A 295 -27.58 7.31 -0.31
C THR A 295 -28.44 6.81 0.85
N HIS A 296 -28.61 5.49 1.03
CA HIS A 296 -29.29 4.93 2.20
C HIS A 296 -28.40 5.09 3.46
N PRO A 297 -28.95 5.36 4.67
CA PRO A 297 -28.14 5.52 5.89
C PRO A 297 -27.21 4.35 6.21
N TYR A 298 -27.62 3.12 5.92
CA TYR A 298 -26.75 1.92 6.06
C TYR A 298 -25.69 1.77 4.96
N GLY A 299 -25.64 2.65 3.96
CA GLY A 299 -24.71 2.51 2.85
C GLY A 299 -24.94 1.21 2.07
N ARG A 300 -23.85 0.53 1.72
CA ARG A 300 -23.93 -0.80 1.10
C ARG A 300 -24.35 -1.80 2.17
N GLN A 301 -25.40 -2.55 1.87
CA GLN A 301 -26.01 -3.47 2.82
C GLN A 301 -26.46 -4.79 2.18
N ILE A 302 -26.57 -5.81 3.03
CA ILE A 302 -27.12 -7.13 2.70
C ILE A 302 -28.28 -7.41 3.64
N ARG A 303 -29.36 -8.01 3.12
CA ARG A 303 -30.50 -8.45 3.92
C ARG A 303 -30.79 -9.91 3.66
N ILE A 304 -30.88 -10.68 4.73
CA ILE A 304 -31.04 -12.13 4.70
C ILE A 304 -32.30 -12.49 5.48
N LYS A 305 -33.14 -13.33 4.87
CA LYS A 305 -34.36 -13.87 5.48
C LYS A 305 -34.06 -15.28 5.97
N HIS A 306 -34.42 -15.54 7.21
CA HIS A 306 -34.21 -16.81 7.90
C HIS A 306 -35.55 -17.34 8.43
N THR A 307 -35.60 -18.66 8.61
CA THR A 307 -36.67 -19.32 9.37
C THR A 307 -36.05 -19.93 10.62
N LEU A 308 -36.20 -19.27 11.78
CA LEU A 308 -35.52 -19.65 13.02
C LEU A 308 -36.54 -19.80 14.15
N GLY A 309 -36.50 -20.93 14.86
CA GLY A 309 -37.42 -21.20 15.98
C GLY A 309 -38.90 -21.04 15.61
N GLY A 310 -39.27 -21.41 14.37
CA GLY A 310 -40.62 -21.27 13.83
C GLY A 310 -41.05 -19.85 13.42
N LYS A 311 -40.16 -18.86 13.51
CA LYS A 311 -40.44 -17.46 13.14
C LYS A 311 -39.66 -17.04 11.90
N VAL A 312 -40.22 -16.07 11.16
CA VAL A 312 -39.51 -15.39 10.07
C VAL A 312 -38.66 -14.27 10.67
N VAL A 313 -37.35 -14.34 10.40
CA VAL A 313 -36.35 -13.42 10.97
C VAL A 313 -35.56 -12.81 9.84
N HIS A 314 -35.30 -11.51 9.91
CA HIS A 314 -34.49 -10.79 8.93
C HIS A 314 -33.26 -10.21 9.63
N SER A 315 -32.08 -10.55 9.11
CA SER A 315 -30.82 -9.91 9.51
C SER A 315 -30.39 -8.91 8.44
N ILE A 316 -29.95 -7.73 8.86
CA ILE A 316 -29.51 -6.64 7.99
C ILE A 316 -28.10 -6.24 8.38
N TYR A 317 -27.19 -6.28 7.41
CA TYR A 317 -25.75 -5.99 7.57
C TYR A 317 -25.43 -4.70 6.83
N GLY A 318 -25.07 -3.64 7.54
CA GLY A 318 -24.79 -2.31 6.99
C GLY A 318 -23.30 -1.92 6.97
N HIS A 319 -23.01 -0.78 6.34
CA HIS A 319 -21.71 -0.12 6.25
C HIS A 319 -20.63 -0.90 5.48
N LEU A 320 -21.00 -1.74 4.52
CA LEU A 320 -20.06 -2.64 3.84
C LEU A 320 -19.17 -1.91 2.81
N SER A 321 -17.91 -2.33 2.63
CA SER A 321 -17.06 -1.94 1.48
C SER A 321 -17.35 -2.81 0.28
N LYS A 322 -17.58 -4.11 0.49
CA LYS A 322 -17.81 -5.07 -0.60
C LYS A 322 -18.89 -6.05 -0.22
N ILE A 323 -19.70 -6.41 -1.20
CA ILE A 323 -20.73 -7.44 -1.09
C ILE A 323 -20.24 -8.65 -1.87
N MET A 324 -20.24 -9.82 -1.23
CA MET A 324 -19.71 -11.08 -1.77
C MET A 324 -20.82 -12.05 -2.19
N VAL A 325 -22.09 -11.64 -2.04
CA VAL A 325 -23.28 -12.44 -2.32
C VAL A 325 -24.27 -11.69 -3.20
N SER A 326 -25.11 -12.43 -3.91
CA SER A 326 -26.14 -11.88 -4.81
C SER A 326 -27.55 -12.06 -4.25
N GLN A 327 -28.49 -11.22 -4.69
CA GLN A 327 -29.91 -11.44 -4.40
C GLN A 327 -30.37 -12.80 -4.95
N GLY A 328 -31.12 -13.54 -4.15
CA GLY A 328 -31.56 -14.91 -4.42
C GLY A 328 -30.58 -16.00 -3.97
N GLN A 329 -29.38 -15.65 -3.51
CA GLN A 329 -28.40 -16.62 -3.04
C GLN A 329 -28.79 -17.20 -1.68
N HIS A 330 -28.77 -18.53 -1.57
CA HIS A 330 -28.85 -19.22 -0.28
C HIS A 330 -27.48 -19.19 0.40
N VAL A 331 -27.45 -18.91 1.70
CA VAL A 331 -26.21 -18.89 2.51
C VAL A 331 -26.42 -19.68 3.79
N THR A 332 -25.35 -20.32 4.27
CA THR A 332 -25.32 -20.97 5.59
C THR A 332 -24.66 -20.06 6.62
N ALA A 333 -24.95 -20.27 7.90
CA ALA A 333 -24.30 -19.57 9.00
C ALA A 333 -22.77 -19.67 8.87
N GLY A 334 -22.07 -18.54 9.00
CA GLY A 334 -20.61 -18.47 8.81
C GLY A 334 -20.16 -18.28 7.36
N THR A 335 -21.06 -18.26 6.37
CA THR A 335 -20.72 -17.88 4.98
C THR A 335 -20.19 -16.45 4.95
N LEU A 336 -19.05 -16.20 4.29
CA LEU A 336 -18.55 -14.86 4.03
C LEU A 336 -19.51 -14.13 3.08
N ILE A 337 -20.18 -13.10 3.57
CA ILE A 337 -21.20 -12.36 2.81
C ILE A 337 -20.75 -10.97 2.37
N GLY A 338 -19.76 -10.38 3.04
CA GLY A 338 -19.29 -9.03 2.73
C GLY A 338 -18.01 -8.67 3.47
N LEU A 339 -17.53 -7.46 3.21
CA LEU A 339 -16.41 -6.85 3.92
C LEU A 339 -16.87 -5.56 4.60
N ALA A 340 -16.45 -5.34 5.85
CA ALA A 340 -16.77 -4.13 6.62
C ALA A 340 -16.12 -2.88 6.04
N ASP A 341 -16.72 -1.73 6.32
CA ASP A 341 -16.18 -0.40 6.01
C ASP A 341 -16.97 0.70 6.74
N ASN A 342 -16.94 1.91 6.19
CA ASN A 342 -17.63 3.10 6.67
C ASN A 342 -18.61 3.70 5.63
N THR A 343 -19.32 2.89 4.85
CA THR A 343 -20.25 3.41 3.82
C THR A 343 -21.57 3.89 4.41
N GLY A 344 -22.18 4.94 3.85
CA GLY A 344 -23.42 5.51 4.37
C GLY A 344 -23.19 6.49 5.53
N ASN A 345 -24.10 6.55 6.49
CA ASN A 345 -24.03 7.42 7.65
C ASN A 345 -23.30 6.72 8.81
N SER A 346 -21.96 6.75 8.77
CA SER A 346 -21.11 6.13 9.78
C SER A 346 -19.85 6.97 10.04
N PHE A 347 -19.38 6.98 11.30
CA PHE A 347 -18.24 7.80 11.76
C PHE A 347 -16.90 7.05 11.77
N GLY A 348 -16.90 5.74 11.51
CA GLY A 348 -15.72 4.90 11.42
C GLY A 348 -16.07 3.47 11.04
N SER A 349 -15.09 2.68 10.58
CA SER A 349 -15.35 1.32 10.08
C SER A 349 -15.93 0.40 11.16
N HIS A 350 -17.07 -0.22 10.85
CA HIS A 350 -17.73 -1.21 11.69
C HIS A 350 -18.81 -1.98 10.90
N LEU A 351 -19.39 -3.02 11.50
CA LEU A 351 -20.62 -3.64 11.02
C LEU A 351 -21.80 -3.13 11.81
N HIS A 352 -22.80 -2.56 11.15
CA HIS A 352 -24.12 -2.34 11.76
C HIS A 352 -25.00 -3.57 11.52
N LEU A 353 -25.49 -4.20 12.60
CA LEU A 353 -26.39 -5.35 12.55
C LEU A 353 -27.78 -4.98 13.10
N THR A 354 -28.80 -4.95 12.24
CA THR A 354 -30.20 -4.88 12.68
C THR A 354 -30.84 -6.26 12.61
N LEU A 355 -31.65 -6.61 13.61
CA LEU A 355 -32.48 -7.82 13.63
C LEU A 355 -33.96 -7.45 13.58
N LYS A 356 -34.72 -8.08 12.68
CA LYS A 356 -36.19 -7.99 12.66
C LYS A 356 -36.83 -9.35 12.79
N ILE A 357 -37.86 -9.47 13.62
CA ILE A 357 -38.67 -10.67 13.76
C ILE A 357 -40.11 -10.31 13.38
N GLU A 358 -40.68 -11.02 12.40
CA GLU A 358 -42.06 -10.76 11.98
C GLU A 358 -43.05 -11.03 13.11
N GLY A 359 -43.97 -10.10 13.32
CA GLY A 359 -44.95 -10.15 14.43
C GLY A 359 -44.49 -9.53 15.74
N GLU A 360 -43.19 -9.24 15.91
CA GLU A 360 -42.68 -8.57 17.12
C GLU A 360 -42.80 -7.04 17.04
N LYS A 361 -42.91 -6.39 18.20
CA LYS A 361 -42.99 -4.93 18.28
C LYS A 361 -42.19 -4.37 19.46
N THR A 362 -41.16 -3.60 19.14
CA THR A 362 -40.43 -2.78 20.13
C THR A 362 -40.97 -1.35 20.11
N LEU A 363 -41.35 -0.83 21.29
CA LEU A 363 -41.93 0.51 21.42
C LEU A 363 -41.00 1.59 20.82
N GLY A 364 -41.54 2.41 19.92
CA GLY A 364 -40.83 3.52 19.28
C GLY A 364 -39.96 3.13 18.09
N TYR A 365 -39.75 1.84 17.82
CA TYR A 365 -38.97 1.37 16.67
C TYR A 365 -39.88 0.93 15.50
N PRO A 366 -39.37 0.97 14.25
CA PRO A 366 -40.02 0.35 13.11
C PRO A 366 -40.43 -1.10 13.37
N ALA A 367 -41.53 -1.54 12.72
CA ALA A 367 -42.12 -2.85 12.94
C ALA A 367 -41.09 -4.00 12.80
N GLY A 368 -41.16 -4.94 13.74
CA GLY A 368 -40.31 -6.13 13.79
C GLY A 368 -38.91 -5.91 14.38
N ILE A 369 -38.40 -4.67 14.50
CA ILE A 369 -37.05 -4.44 15.06
C ILE A 369 -37.01 -4.86 16.53
N VAL A 370 -36.01 -5.65 16.90
CA VAL A 370 -35.74 -6.13 18.26
C VAL A 370 -34.26 -5.93 18.60
N ASP A 371 -33.92 -6.00 19.88
CA ASP A 371 -32.52 -6.04 20.33
C ASP A 371 -31.84 -7.31 19.79
N PRO A 372 -30.76 -7.23 18.98
CA PRO A 372 -30.05 -8.41 18.51
C PRO A 372 -29.30 -9.15 19.62
N TRP A 373 -28.91 -8.46 20.70
CA TRP A 373 -28.00 -8.98 21.72
C TRP A 373 -28.45 -10.30 22.38
N PRO A 374 -29.74 -10.46 22.80
CA PRO A 374 -30.21 -11.71 23.41
C PRO A 374 -30.18 -12.91 22.46
N TYR A 375 -30.16 -12.67 21.15
CA TYR A 375 -30.17 -13.72 20.13
C TYR A 375 -28.77 -14.14 19.70
N LEU A 376 -27.71 -13.38 19.97
CA LEU A 376 -26.35 -13.75 19.57
C LEU A 376 -25.77 -14.83 20.50
N LYS A 377 -25.05 -15.80 19.91
CA LYS A 377 -24.25 -16.78 20.66
C LYS A 377 -23.03 -16.10 21.29
N GLU A 378 -22.64 -16.57 22.47
CA GLU A 378 -21.41 -16.14 23.15
C GLU A 378 -20.14 -16.67 22.48
N GLU A 379 -20.24 -17.47 21.42
CA GLU A 379 -19.14 -18.05 20.64
C GLU A 379 -18.96 -17.29 19.30
N THR A 380 -17.70 -17.07 18.88
CA THR A 380 -17.39 -16.51 17.55
C THR A 380 -17.80 -17.57 16.55
N PRO A 381 -18.00 -17.26 15.26
CA PRO A 381 -17.88 -18.31 14.27
C PRO A 381 -16.54 -18.99 14.54
N VAL A 382 -16.57 -20.29 14.79
CA VAL A 382 -15.43 -21.12 14.40
C VAL A 382 -15.24 -20.74 12.94
N LYS A 383 -14.14 -20.05 12.62
CA LYS A 383 -13.66 -19.90 11.23
C LYS A 383 -13.97 -21.26 10.62
N PRO A 384 -14.87 -21.39 9.63
CA PRO A 384 -15.20 -22.70 9.11
C PRO A 384 -13.87 -23.40 8.92
N GLU A 385 -13.71 -24.55 9.59
CA GLU A 385 -12.56 -25.42 9.36
C GLU A 385 -12.36 -25.39 7.84
N PRO A 386 -11.16 -25.06 7.34
CA PRO A 386 -10.94 -25.05 5.91
C PRO A 386 -11.52 -26.35 5.40
N VAL A 387 -12.40 -26.28 4.40
CA VAL A 387 -13.01 -27.46 3.79
C VAL A 387 -11.85 -28.34 3.35
N GLY A 388 -11.51 -29.31 4.19
CA GLY A 388 -10.20 -29.96 4.21
C GLY A 388 -9.02 -28.99 4.35
N SER A 389 -7.90 -29.49 4.83
CA SER A 389 -6.66 -29.19 4.11
C SER A 389 -6.97 -29.26 2.61
N LEU A 390 -6.48 -28.30 1.80
CA LEU A 390 -6.46 -28.50 0.34
C LEU A 390 -6.04 -29.96 0.10
N PRO A 391 -6.80 -30.74 -0.70
CA PRO A 391 -6.39 -32.10 -1.01
C PRO A 391 -4.91 -32.10 -1.39
N ALA A 392 -4.16 -33.17 -1.15
CA ALA A 392 -2.78 -33.19 -1.60
C ALA A 392 -2.70 -32.82 -3.09
N LEU A 393 -1.67 -32.09 -3.48
CA LEU A 393 -1.41 -31.82 -4.89
C LEU A 393 -1.23 -33.17 -5.58
N SER A 394 -2.01 -33.39 -6.64
CA SER A 394 -1.85 -34.53 -7.52
C SER A 394 -0.48 -34.48 -8.20
N GLU A 395 0.04 -35.65 -8.57
CA GLU A 395 1.21 -35.74 -9.45
C GLU A 395 0.91 -35.22 -10.87
N VAL A 396 -0.37 -35.00 -11.19
CA VAL A 396 -0.83 -34.54 -12.50
C VAL A 396 -0.78 -33.01 -12.57
N LYS A 397 -0.01 -32.52 -13.55
CA LYS A 397 -0.01 -31.13 -13.99
C LYS A 397 -0.88 -31.01 -15.23
N VAL A 398 -1.68 -29.96 -15.28
CA VAL A 398 -2.54 -29.67 -16.45
C VAL A 398 -2.20 -28.33 -17.06
N PHE A 399 -2.49 -28.19 -18.34
CA PHE A 399 -2.21 -27.00 -19.14
C PHE A 399 -3.50 -26.50 -19.75
N THR A 400 -3.80 -25.21 -19.61
CA THR A 400 -4.99 -24.61 -20.24
C THR A 400 -4.88 -24.64 -21.76
N ILE A 401 -5.90 -25.12 -22.48
CA ILE A 401 -5.85 -25.20 -23.96
C ILE A 401 -6.17 -23.87 -24.66
N GLN A 402 -6.73 -22.92 -23.92
CA GLN A 402 -7.13 -21.59 -24.35
C GLN A 402 -7.15 -20.64 -23.15
N ASP A 403 -7.45 -19.35 -23.39
CA ASP A 403 -7.68 -18.40 -22.31
C ASP A 403 -8.86 -18.86 -21.43
N LEU A 404 -8.61 -18.99 -20.13
CA LEU A 404 -9.53 -19.62 -19.18
C LEU A 404 -9.69 -18.78 -17.92
N ASN A 405 -10.90 -18.75 -17.34
CA ASN A 405 -11.11 -18.07 -16.06
C ASN A 405 -10.82 -19.02 -14.89
N LEU A 406 -9.91 -18.62 -14.01
CA LEU A 406 -9.80 -19.18 -12.66
C LEU A 406 -10.95 -18.62 -11.82
N ARG A 407 -11.73 -19.49 -11.18
CA ARG A 407 -12.95 -19.09 -10.46
C ARG A 407 -12.92 -19.48 -8.99
N SER A 408 -13.69 -18.77 -8.18
CA SER A 408 -13.80 -19.03 -6.74
C SER A 408 -14.49 -20.35 -6.40
N GLY A 409 -15.17 -20.97 -7.36
CA GLY A 409 -15.87 -22.25 -7.20
C GLY A 409 -16.13 -22.93 -8.55
N PRO A 410 -16.49 -24.23 -8.55
CA PRO A 410 -16.65 -25.06 -9.75
C PRO A 410 -17.95 -24.75 -10.51
N SER A 411 -18.10 -23.52 -10.98
CA SER A 411 -19.27 -23.07 -11.73
C SER A 411 -18.93 -21.84 -12.58
N THR A 412 -19.56 -21.72 -13.74
CA THR A 412 -19.45 -20.53 -14.61
C THR A 412 -20.04 -19.27 -13.96
N ASN A 413 -20.87 -19.41 -12.93
CA ASN A 413 -21.45 -18.31 -12.16
C ASN A 413 -20.56 -17.85 -11.00
N SER A 414 -19.51 -18.60 -10.66
CA SER A 414 -18.56 -18.26 -9.59
C SER A 414 -17.71 -17.05 -9.96
N GLN A 415 -17.29 -16.26 -8.95
CA GLN A 415 -16.47 -15.08 -9.16
C GLN A 415 -15.19 -15.44 -9.92
N ILE A 416 -14.88 -14.68 -10.98
CA ILE A 416 -13.58 -14.78 -11.67
C ILE A 416 -12.52 -14.23 -10.72
N LEU A 417 -11.56 -15.08 -10.36
CA LEU A 417 -10.40 -14.75 -9.54
C LEU A 417 -9.25 -14.23 -10.43
N ALA A 418 -9.04 -14.86 -11.58
CA ALA A 418 -8.02 -14.48 -12.55
C ALA A 418 -8.37 -14.98 -13.96
N ALA A 419 -7.80 -14.35 -14.98
CA ALA A 419 -7.72 -14.90 -16.33
C ALA A 419 -6.38 -15.61 -16.49
N LEU A 420 -6.42 -16.86 -16.95
CA LEU A 420 -5.29 -17.72 -17.23
C LEU A 420 -5.08 -17.75 -18.74
N PRO A 421 -3.88 -17.45 -19.25
CA PRO A 421 -3.61 -17.53 -20.68
C PRO A 421 -3.58 -18.99 -21.15
N ALA A 422 -3.86 -19.22 -22.43
CA ALA A 422 -3.57 -20.52 -23.05
C ALA A 422 -2.13 -20.97 -22.75
N GLY A 423 -1.94 -22.25 -22.42
CA GLY A 423 -0.66 -22.83 -22.04
C GLY A 423 -0.27 -22.74 -20.56
N GLU A 424 -1.06 -22.08 -19.71
CA GLU A 424 -0.74 -21.93 -18.30
C GLU A 424 -0.65 -23.31 -17.61
N SER A 425 0.48 -23.56 -16.95
CA SER A 425 0.72 -24.77 -16.16
C SER A 425 0.05 -24.64 -14.78
N LEU A 426 -0.83 -25.57 -14.47
CA LEU A 426 -1.59 -25.61 -13.23
C LEU A 426 -1.30 -26.91 -12.48
N GLN A 427 -1.06 -26.81 -11.17
CA GLN A 427 -1.06 -28.00 -10.31
C GLN A 427 -2.50 -28.28 -9.88
N VAL A 428 -2.91 -29.55 -9.88
CA VAL A 428 -4.29 -29.95 -9.54
C VAL A 428 -4.31 -30.54 -8.13
N PHE A 429 -5.33 -30.21 -7.36
CA PHE A 429 -5.61 -30.84 -6.07
C PHE A 429 -6.51 -32.06 -6.25
N GLY A 430 -6.18 -33.18 -5.58
CA GLY A 430 -6.99 -34.39 -5.57
C GLY A 430 -6.19 -35.67 -5.84
N GLU A 431 -6.86 -36.82 -5.74
CA GLU A 431 -6.27 -38.11 -6.10
C GLU A 431 -5.97 -38.16 -7.61
N THR A 432 -4.78 -38.64 -7.97
CA THR A 432 -4.28 -38.64 -9.36
C THR A 432 -5.20 -39.35 -10.35
N GLU A 433 -5.84 -40.44 -9.95
CA GLU A 433 -6.73 -41.21 -10.82
C GLU A 433 -8.02 -40.44 -11.12
N ASP A 434 -8.66 -39.88 -10.08
CA ASP A 434 -9.88 -39.07 -10.21
C ASP A 434 -9.66 -37.79 -11.03
N VAL A 435 -8.47 -37.18 -10.89
CA VAL A 435 -8.10 -35.99 -11.67
C VAL A 435 -8.00 -36.35 -13.15
N ARG A 436 -7.36 -37.48 -13.50
CA ARG A 436 -7.22 -37.90 -14.90
C ARG A 436 -8.55 -38.17 -15.57
N GLU A 437 -9.52 -38.75 -14.85
CA GLU A 437 -10.85 -39.01 -15.39
C GLU A 437 -11.62 -37.73 -15.76
N LYS A 438 -11.30 -36.60 -15.11
CA LYS A 438 -11.99 -35.31 -15.33
C LYS A 438 -11.37 -34.45 -16.43
N ILE A 439 -10.10 -34.64 -16.75
CA ILE A 439 -9.39 -33.80 -17.73
C ILE A 439 -10.04 -33.95 -19.11
N GLY A 440 -10.39 -32.83 -19.73
CA GLY A 440 -11.05 -32.81 -21.04
C GLY A 440 -12.56 -33.09 -21.02
N VAL A 441 -13.17 -33.37 -19.86
CA VAL A 441 -14.59 -33.73 -19.74
C VAL A 441 -15.48 -32.51 -19.54
N GLU A 442 -16.49 -32.35 -20.39
CA GLU A 442 -17.44 -31.24 -20.34
C GLU A 442 -18.31 -31.30 -19.07
N GLY A 443 -18.47 -30.17 -18.39
CA GLY A 443 -19.22 -30.06 -17.13
C GLY A 443 -18.39 -30.31 -15.87
N GLU A 444 -17.22 -30.95 -15.99
CA GLU A 444 -16.32 -31.22 -14.87
C GLU A 444 -15.42 -30.02 -14.52
N TRP A 445 -14.99 -29.96 -13.27
CA TRP A 445 -14.15 -28.87 -12.75
C TRP A 445 -12.95 -29.41 -11.98
N LEU A 446 -11.81 -28.75 -12.15
CA LEU A 446 -10.59 -29.06 -11.41
C LEU A 446 -10.28 -27.95 -10.42
N HIS A 447 -9.97 -28.33 -9.19
CA HIS A 447 -9.43 -27.42 -8.19
C HIS A 447 -7.91 -27.34 -8.40
N VAL A 448 -7.41 -26.14 -8.67
CA VAL A 448 -6.04 -25.94 -9.15
C VAL A 448 -5.32 -24.83 -8.39
N GLN A 449 -3.99 -24.92 -8.42
CA GLN A 449 -3.07 -23.89 -7.98
C GLN A 449 -2.26 -23.39 -9.17
N THR A 450 -2.26 -22.07 -9.38
CA THR A 450 -1.38 -21.42 -10.35
C THR A 450 0.04 -21.35 -9.81
N ALA A 451 1.02 -21.15 -10.68
CA ALA A 451 2.40 -20.93 -10.26
C ALA A 451 2.59 -19.65 -9.41
N GLY A 452 1.64 -18.70 -9.49
CA GLY A 452 1.57 -17.54 -8.59
C GLY A 452 0.94 -17.83 -7.22
N ASN A 453 0.78 -19.12 -6.85
CA ASN A 453 0.12 -19.60 -5.63
C ASN A 453 -1.35 -19.20 -5.48
N GLN A 454 -2.02 -18.78 -6.55
CA GLN A 454 -3.46 -18.54 -6.51
C GLN A 454 -4.21 -19.86 -6.63
N VAL A 455 -5.18 -20.08 -5.76
CA VAL A 455 -5.98 -21.31 -5.72
C VAL A 455 -7.41 -21.00 -6.16
N GLY A 456 -7.97 -21.86 -7.01
CA GLY A 456 -9.33 -21.72 -7.53
C GLY A 456 -9.73 -22.87 -8.44
N HIS A 457 -10.86 -22.75 -9.10
CA HIS A 457 -11.41 -23.80 -9.96
C HIS A 457 -11.35 -23.40 -11.43
N VAL A 458 -11.02 -24.36 -12.29
CA VAL A 458 -11.03 -24.22 -13.74
C VAL A 458 -11.92 -25.28 -14.37
N ALA A 459 -12.51 -24.97 -15.52
CA ALA A 459 -13.30 -25.92 -16.30
C ALA A 459 -12.40 -27.00 -16.88
N ALA A 460 -12.66 -28.27 -16.55
CA ALA A 460 -11.79 -29.39 -16.87
C ALA A 460 -11.70 -29.67 -18.38
N TRP A 461 -12.75 -29.33 -19.14
CA TRP A 461 -12.80 -29.44 -20.61
C TRP A 461 -11.97 -28.39 -21.37
N PHE A 462 -11.35 -27.44 -20.66
CA PHE A 462 -10.42 -26.47 -21.23
C PHE A 462 -8.98 -26.67 -20.73
N VAL A 463 -8.66 -27.85 -20.23
CA VAL A 463 -7.29 -28.23 -19.86
C VAL A 463 -6.91 -29.59 -20.43
N GLN A 464 -5.61 -29.84 -20.55
CA GLN A 464 -5.02 -31.12 -20.97
C GLN A 464 -3.84 -31.48 -20.08
N ASP A 465 -3.47 -32.77 -20.02
CA ASP A 465 -2.38 -33.31 -19.18
C ASP A 465 -1.01 -33.31 -19.89
N SER A 466 -0.94 -32.77 -21.10
CA SER A 466 0.29 -32.61 -21.88
C SER A 466 0.58 -31.13 -22.15
N GLU A 467 1.85 -30.74 -22.05
CA GLU A 467 2.25 -29.35 -22.30
C GLU A 467 1.92 -28.97 -23.75
N GLN A 468 1.09 -27.94 -23.92
CA GLN A 468 0.70 -27.49 -25.25
C GLN A 468 1.86 -26.74 -25.91
N VAL A 469 2.36 -27.28 -27.01
CA VAL A 469 3.38 -26.63 -27.82
C VAL A 469 2.69 -25.63 -28.75
N PHE A 470 2.66 -24.36 -28.37
CA PHE A 470 2.15 -23.31 -29.27
C PHE A 470 3.11 -23.15 -30.46
N PRO A 471 2.64 -23.34 -31.71
CA PRO A 471 3.48 -23.12 -32.86
C PRO A 471 3.85 -21.64 -32.97
N PRO A 472 5.04 -21.31 -33.52
CA PRO A 472 5.39 -19.94 -33.86
C PRO A 472 4.38 -19.37 -34.86
N SER A 473 3.89 -18.16 -34.58
CA SER A 473 3.07 -17.38 -35.52
C SER A 473 3.95 -16.51 -36.42
N ASP A 474 3.34 -15.91 -37.44
CA ASP A 474 4.01 -14.93 -38.30
C ASP A 474 4.23 -13.56 -37.62
N LEU A 475 3.74 -13.37 -36.39
CA LEU A 475 3.87 -12.13 -35.65
C LEU A 475 5.21 -12.06 -34.91
N VAL A 476 6.01 -11.05 -35.24
CA VAL A 476 7.27 -10.72 -34.56
C VAL A 476 7.13 -9.43 -33.77
N LEU A 477 7.57 -9.45 -32.51
CA LEU A 477 7.58 -8.31 -31.60
C LEU A 477 9.01 -7.95 -31.18
N TYR A 478 9.16 -6.74 -30.65
CA TYR A 478 10.43 -6.18 -30.20
C TYR A 478 10.27 -5.53 -28.82
N PRO A 479 11.22 -5.70 -27.89
CA PRO A 479 11.25 -4.97 -26.63
C PRO A 479 11.38 -3.46 -26.81
N PHE A 480 10.68 -2.66 -25.98
CA PHE A 480 10.87 -1.20 -25.91
C PHE A 480 12.18 -0.79 -25.20
N ASP A 481 12.73 -1.67 -24.36
CA ASP A 481 13.97 -1.50 -23.58
C ASP A 481 14.51 -2.89 -23.17
N LEU A 482 15.31 -2.98 -22.11
CA LEU A 482 15.60 -4.24 -21.39
C LEU A 482 14.30 -4.86 -20.84
N VAL A 483 13.90 -6.01 -21.40
CA VAL A 483 12.69 -6.73 -21.00
C VAL A 483 13.03 -8.13 -20.52
N ASN A 484 12.49 -8.49 -19.36
CA ASN A 484 12.65 -9.82 -18.80
C ASN A 484 11.81 -10.85 -19.56
N LEU A 485 12.46 -11.88 -20.10
CA LEU A 485 11.82 -13.12 -20.53
C LEU A 485 11.70 -14.05 -19.32
N ARG A 486 10.49 -14.51 -19.02
CA ARG A 486 10.22 -15.33 -17.82
C ARG A 486 9.61 -16.68 -18.16
N SER A 487 9.72 -17.62 -17.23
CA SER A 487 9.13 -18.96 -17.40
C SER A 487 7.61 -18.99 -17.35
N GLY A 488 6.95 -17.90 -16.91
CA GLY A 488 5.50 -17.77 -16.88
C GLY A 488 5.02 -16.32 -16.89
N ALA A 489 3.70 -16.14 -17.01
CA ALA A 489 3.03 -14.86 -17.16
C ALA A 489 2.94 -14.08 -15.83
N GLY A 490 4.07 -13.54 -15.37
CA GLY A 490 4.12 -12.75 -14.13
C GLY A 490 5.53 -12.36 -13.71
N THR A 491 5.66 -11.37 -12.84
CA THR A 491 6.98 -10.92 -12.34
C THR A 491 7.60 -11.85 -11.30
N ALA A 492 6.80 -12.72 -10.67
CA ALA A 492 7.25 -13.71 -9.69
C ALA A 492 7.92 -14.95 -10.33
N PHE A 493 7.75 -15.14 -11.64
CA PHE A 493 8.28 -16.29 -12.36
C PHE A 493 9.79 -16.16 -12.62
N GLN A 494 10.48 -17.30 -12.74
CA GLN A 494 11.91 -17.37 -12.97
C GLN A 494 12.31 -16.53 -14.18
N LEU A 495 13.36 -15.72 -14.01
CA LEU A 495 13.99 -14.99 -15.10
C LEU A 495 14.76 -16.00 -15.97
N LEU A 496 14.38 -16.09 -17.25
CA LEU A 496 15.04 -16.95 -18.23
C LEU A 496 16.13 -16.19 -18.99
N ALA A 497 15.85 -14.94 -19.37
CA ALA A 497 16.79 -14.06 -20.04
C ALA A 497 16.38 -12.59 -19.89
N GLU A 498 17.35 -11.69 -20.05
CA GLU A 498 17.10 -10.26 -20.28
C GLU A 498 17.22 -9.99 -21.78
N LEU A 499 16.14 -9.48 -22.38
CA LEU A 499 16.02 -9.22 -23.80
C LEU A 499 16.36 -7.76 -24.08
N THR A 500 17.16 -7.52 -25.11
CA THR A 500 17.50 -6.16 -25.56
C THR A 500 16.53 -5.71 -26.65
N MET A 501 16.50 -4.40 -26.90
CA MET A 501 15.60 -3.77 -27.89
C MET A 501 15.71 -4.33 -29.32
N ASP A 502 16.85 -4.93 -29.67
CA ASP A 502 17.12 -5.50 -31.00
C ASP A 502 16.73 -6.98 -31.13
N GLU A 503 16.37 -7.66 -30.03
CA GLU A 503 16.03 -9.09 -30.03
C GLU A 503 14.59 -9.29 -30.55
N PRO A 504 14.39 -9.93 -31.72
CA PRO A 504 13.06 -10.20 -32.21
C PRO A 504 12.46 -11.40 -31.49
N LEU A 505 11.18 -11.26 -31.17
CA LEU A 505 10.40 -12.21 -30.40
C LEU A 505 9.28 -12.72 -31.28
N THR A 506 9.37 -13.97 -31.72
CA THR A 506 8.28 -14.60 -32.44
C THR A 506 7.17 -14.95 -31.46
N VAL A 507 5.97 -14.41 -31.66
CA VAL A 507 4.82 -14.72 -30.82
C VAL A 507 4.42 -16.16 -31.05
N LEU A 508 4.18 -16.88 -29.95
CA LEU A 508 3.64 -18.23 -29.98
C LEU A 508 2.11 -18.17 -29.84
N GLY A 509 1.39 -18.96 -30.64
CA GLY A 509 -0.07 -19.04 -30.59
C GLY A 509 -0.79 -18.10 -31.58
N VAL A 510 -2.01 -17.66 -31.24
CA VAL A 510 -2.88 -16.89 -32.15
C VAL A 510 -2.44 -15.42 -32.21
N ALA A 511 -1.99 -14.97 -33.40
CA ALA A 511 -1.47 -13.62 -33.60
C ALA A 511 -2.51 -12.54 -33.24
N ASP A 512 -3.76 -12.66 -33.67
CA ASP A 512 -4.81 -11.66 -33.40
C ASP A 512 -5.08 -11.46 -31.91
N LEU A 513 -5.02 -12.55 -31.13
CA LEU A 513 -5.16 -12.48 -29.68
C LEU A 513 -3.98 -11.74 -29.05
N ALA A 514 -2.76 -12.04 -29.47
CA ALA A 514 -1.57 -11.32 -29.01
C ALA A 514 -1.63 -9.83 -29.39
N LEU A 515 -2.16 -9.51 -30.57
CA LEU A 515 -2.39 -8.13 -30.99
C LEU A 515 -3.40 -7.40 -30.10
N SER A 516 -4.44 -8.09 -29.63
CA SER A 516 -5.44 -7.51 -28.73
C SER A 516 -4.87 -7.17 -27.34
N LYS A 517 -3.83 -7.89 -26.90
CA LYS A 517 -3.15 -7.74 -25.61
C LYS A 517 -2.00 -6.73 -25.64
N LEU A 518 -1.42 -6.48 -26.82
CA LEU A 518 -0.27 -5.61 -27.00
C LEU A 518 -0.50 -4.21 -26.42
N GLY A 519 0.45 -3.73 -25.60
CA GLY A 519 0.37 -2.41 -24.96
C GLY A 519 -0.46 -2.33 -23.68
N ARG A 520 -1.21 -3.38 -23.32
CA ARG A 520 -2.05 -3.39 -22.11
C ARG A 520 -1.25 -3.78 -20.86
N GLN A 521 -1.45 -3.05 -19.77
CA GLN A 521 -0.84 -3.38 -18.48
C GLN A 521 -1.37 -4.70 -17.93
N ASN A 522 -0.51 -5.45 -17.23
CA ASN A 522 -0.78 -6.78 -16.64
C ASN A 522 -1.07 -7.91 -17.65
N GLU A 523 -1.01 -7.65 -18.95
CA GLU A 523 -1.10 -8.69 -19.98
C GLU A 523 0.28 -9.27 -20.33
N TRP A 524 0.32 -10.56 -20.64
CA TRP A 524 1.56 -11.28 -20.97
C TRP A 524 1.44 -11.98 -22.31
N LEU A 525 2.55 -12.03 -23.04
CA LEU A 525 2.65 -12.66 -24.35
C LEU A 525 3.68 -13.78 -24.30
N GLN A 526 3.31 -14.94 -24.80
CA GLN A 526 4.26 -16.04 -24.98
C GLN A 526 5.05 -15.83 -26.27
N VAL A 527 6.36 -15.91 -26.18
CA VAL A 527 7.27 -15.59 -27.27
C VAL A 527 8.45 -16.58 -27.32
N GLN A 528 9.09 -16.62 -28.48
CA GLN A 528 10.31 -17.37 -28.74
C GLN A 528 11.40 -16.43 -29.28
N THR A 529 12.60 -16.49 -28.70
CA THR A 529 13.78 -15.76 -29.19
C THR A 529 14.35 -16.43 -30.44
N ARG A 530 15.29 -15.77 -31.14
CA ARG A 530 15.98 -16.37 -32.31
C ARG A 530 16.71 -17.66 -31.97
N GLN A 531 17.20 -17.78 -30.74
CA GLN A 531 17.93 -18.96 -30.25
C GLN A 531 17.00 -20.10 -29.83
N GLY A 532 15.69 -19.94 -30.00
CA GLY A 532 14.70 -20.96 -29.66
C GLY A 532 14.26 -20.97 -28.20
N LEU A 533 14.73 -20.01 -27.39
CA LEU A 533 14.32 -19.90 -25.99
C LEU A 533 12.89 -19.39 -25.93
N ARG A 534 12.01 -20.14 -25.25
CA ARG A 534 10.59 -19.83 -25.10
C ARG A 534 10.27 -19.32 -23.71
N GLY A 535 9.40 -18.33 -23.60
CA GLY A 535 8.97 -17.77 -22.34
C GLY A 535 7.91 -16.69 -22.51
N PHE A 536 7.66 -15.94 -21.44
CA PHE A 536 6.66 -14.89 -21.40
C PHE A 536 7.31 -13.51 -21.23
N VAL A 537 6.76 -12.53 -21.94
CA VAL A 537 7.12 -11.11 -21.84
C VAL A 537 5.89 -10.28 -21.52
N ALA A 538 6.09 -9.16 -20.81
CA ALA A 538 5.02 -8.22 -20.53
C ALA A 538 4.54 -7.52 -21.81
N ALA A 539 3.25 -7.60 -22.12
CA ALA A 539 2.67 -7.09 -23.36
C ALA A 539 2.80 -5.56 -23.51
N TRP A 540 2.88 -4.83 -22.39
CA TRP A 540 3.09 -3.38 -22.36
C TRP A 540 4.56 -2.96 -22.56
N LEU A 541 5.49 -3.91 -22.60
CA LEU A 541 6.92 -3.66 -22.80
C LEU A 541 7.43 -4.09 -24.18
N VAL A 542 6.55 -4.51 -25.09
CA VAL A 542 6.89 -4.95 -26.44
C VAL A 542 6.02 -4.28 -27.51
N HIS A 543 6.48 -4.23 -28.76
CA HIS A 543 5.79 -3.60 -29.88
C HIS A 543 6.06 -4.29 -31.23
N LYS A 544 5.24 -3.99 -32.24
CA LYS A 544 5.34 -4.59 -33.59
C LYS A 544 6.46 -3.99 -34.44
N THR A 545 6.75 -2.71 -34.26
CA THR A 545 7.62 -1.93 -35.14
C THR A 545 9.03 -1.86 -34.58
N GLY A 546 9.85 -2.88 -34.76
CA GLY A 546 11.23 -2.88 -34.25
C GLY A 546 12.01 -1.59 -34.56
N GLN A 547 13.04 -1.27 -33.78
CA GLN A 547 13.87 -0.07 -33.96
C GLN A 547 14.70 -0.05 -35.27
N ARG A 548 14.53 -1.06 -36.13
CA ARG A 548 15.15 -1.16 -37.45
C ARG A 548 14.12 -1.26 -38.58
N ALA A 549 12.94 -0.67 -38.40
CA ALA A 549 12.01 -0.50 -39.51
C ALA A 549 12.72 0.25 -40.66
N PRO A 550 12.48 -0.12 -41.93
CA PRO A 550 13.12 0.55 -43.05
C PRO A 550 12.78 2.05 -43.02
N ALA A 551 13.72 2.87 -43.49
CA ALA A 551 13.50 4.30 -43.61
C ALA A 551 12.28 4.54 -44.51
N SER A 552 11.32 5.33 -44.02
CA SER A 552 10.11 5.72 -44.75
C SER A 552 10.39 6.63 -45.96
N GLY A 553 11.64 7.08 -46.12
CA GLY A 553 12.03 8.13 -47.05
C GLY A 553 11.56 9.53 -46.63
N LEU A 554 11.06 9.69 -45.41
CA LEU A 554 10.65 10.97 -44.83
C LEU A 554 11.68 11.43 -43.79
N VAL A 555 12.00 12.72 -43.82
CA VAL A 555 12.85 13.39 -42.83
C VAL A 555 12.03 14.48 -42.16
N VAL A 556 12.11 14.56 -40.84
CA VAL A 556 11.45 15.59 -40.04
C VAL A 556 12.46 16.36 -39.20
N TYR A 557 12.13 17.62 -38.92
CA TYR A 557 12.93 18.57 -38.16
C TYR A 557 12.11 19.03 -36.96
N PRO A 558 12.69 18.99 -35.75
CA PRO A 558 12.06 19.56 -34.57
C PRO A 558 11.85 21.08 -34.70
N PHE A 559 10.72 21.61 -34.20
CA PHE A 559 10.52 23.07 -34.14
C PHE A 559 11.52 23.74 -33.18
N GLU A 560 11.86 23.04 -32.09
CA GLU A 560 12.84 23.41 -31.08
C GLU A 560 13.60 22.15 -30.61
N MET A 561 14.21 22.15 -29.41
CA MET A 561 14.75 20.91 -28.85
C MET A 561 13.63 19.94 -28.47
N VAL A 562 13.74 18.68 -28.89
CA VAL A 562 12.73 17.65 -28.59
C VAL A 562 13.38 16.37 -28.06
N ASN A 563 12.72 15.75 -27.08
CA ASN A 563 13.16 14.47 -26.53
C ASN A 563 12.87 13.34 -27.50
N VAL A 564 13.89 12.53 -27.79
CA VAL A 564 13.76 11.23 -28.46
C VAL A 564 13.69 10.17 -27.36
N ARG A 565 12.59 9.42 -27.33
CA ARG A 565 12.24 8.55 -26.19
C ARG A 565 12.23 7.08 -26.56
N ALA A 566 12.42 6.21 -25.56
CA ALA A 566 12.43 4.76 -25.75
C ALA A 566 11.06 4.21 -26.20
N ARG A 567 9.96 4.85 -25.81
CA ARG A 567 8.58 4.48 -26.18
C ARG A 567 7.73 5.73 -26.49
N PRO A 568 6.62 5.60 -27.24
CA PRO A 568 5.77 6.72 -27.67
C PRO A 568 4.88 7.24 -26.53
N ALA A 569 5.50 7.79 -25.48
CA ALA A 569 4.82 8.34 -24.33
C ALA A 569 5.64 9.46 -23.66
N VAL A 570 4.97 10.45 -23.07
CA VAL A 570 5.61 11.65 -22.49
C VAL A 570 6.44 11.35 -21.23
N ASP A 571 6.12 10.26 -20.54
CA ASP A 571 6.78 9.77 -19.32
C ASP A 571 7.87 8.74 -19.61
N ALA A 572 8.14 8.43 -20.88
CA ALA A 572 9.16 7.47 -21.29
C ALA A 572 10.59 7.96 -21.08
N ASN A 573 11.52 7.03 -20.85
CA ASN A 573 12.96 7.30 -20.80
C ASN A 573 13.41 8.09 -22.02
N ILE A 574 14.17 9.16 -21.77
CA ILE A 574 14.77 10.00 -22.82
C ILE A 574 16.08 9.33 -23.23
N LEU A 575 16.17 8.92 -24.49
CA LEU A 575 17.37 8.33 -25.07
C LEU A 575 18.37 9.42 -25.47
N THR A 576 17.86 10.49 -26.09
CA THR A 576 18.64 11.67 -26.48
C THR A 576 17.72 12.88 -26.68
N VAL A 577 18.30 14.06 -26.88
CA VAL A 577 17.59 15.30 -27.20
C VAL A 577 18.03 15.77 -28.59
N ALA A 578 17.10 15.85 -29.53
CA ALA A 578 17.35 16.35 -30.88
C ALA A 578 17.18 17.87 -30.93
N THR A 579 18.10 18.57 -31.58
CA THR A 579 18.00 20.03 -31.80
C THR A 579 17.10 20.35 -32.99
N SER A 580 16.67 21.60 -33.13
CA SER A 580 15.86 22.05 -34.27
C SER A 580 16.54 21.91 -35.63
N SER A 581 17.88 21.81 -35.66
CA SER A 581 18.67 21.55 -36.86
C SER A 581 18.89 20.05 -37.15
N ALA A 582 18.48 19.15 -36.25
CA ALA A 582 18.71 17.72 -36.41
C ALA A 582 17.74 17.13 -37.44
N ALA A 583 18.28 16.55 -38.51
CA ALA A 583 17.51 15.82 -39.52
C ALA A 583 17.14 14.43 -38.99
N LEU A 584 15.88 14.24 -38.58
CA LEU A 584 15.40 12.97 -38.03
C LEU A 584 14.82 12.11 -39.16
N THR A 585 15.43 10.95 -39.41
CA THR A 585 14.93 10.01 -40.42
C THR A 585 13.76 9.25 -39.84
N VAL A 586 12.57 9.38 -40.43
CA VAL A 586 11.38 8.65 -39.96
C VAL A 586 11.45 7.20 -40.42
N LEU A 587 11.18 6.27 -39.51
CA LEU A 587 11.14 4.83 -39.74
C LEU A 587 9.69 4.32 -39.83
N GLY A 588 9.44 3.35 -40.70
CA GLY A 588 8.12 2.71 -40.87
C GLY A 588 7.38 3.11 -42.14
N GLU A 589 6.06 2.96 -42.16
CA GLU A 589 5.24 3.27 -43.34
C GLU A 589 5.01 4.77 -43.49
N ARG A 590 5.34 5.31 -44.67
CA ARG A 590 5.25 6.74 -44.99
C ARG A 590 3.83 7.29 -44.84
N ASN A 591 2.84 6.64 -45.45
CA ASN A 591 1.45 7.13 -45.47
C ASN A 591 0.85 7.22 -44.05
N GLN A 592 1.15 6.24 -43.18
CA GLN A 592 0.69 6.26 -41.80
C GLN A 592 1.34 7.37 -40.96
N THR A 593 2.61 7.67 -41.26
CA THR A 593 3.37 8.70 -40.55
C THR A 593 2.93 10.10 -40.97
N GLU A 594 2.73 10.34 -42.26
CA GLU A 594 2.25 11.62 -42.77
C GLU A 594 0.88 12.00 -42.18
N MET A 595 0.01 11.02 -41.93
CA MET A 595 -1.26 11.26 -41.22
C MET A 595 -1.08 11.71 -39.77
N ARG A 596 0.00 11.32 -39.09
CA ARG A 596 0.26 11.60 -37.66
C ARG A 596 1.01 12.91 -37.43
N LEU A 597 1.70 13.42 -38.44
CA LEU A 597 2.47 14.67 -38.36
C LEU A 597 1.60 15.84 -37.90
N GLY A 598 2.07 16.58 -36.89
CA GLY A 598 1.34 17.71 -36.31
C GLY A 598 0.19 17.33 -35.37
N GLN A 599 -0.18 16.05 -35.25
CA GLN A 599 -1.27 15.63 -34.38
C GLN A 599 -0.82 15.52 -32.92
N MET A 600 -1.59 16.12 -32.01
CA MET A 600 -1.39 15.97 -30.57
C MET A 600 -1.51 14.50 -30.16
N ASP A 601 -0.68 14.07 -29.21
CA ASP A 601 -0.58 12.69 -28.70
C ASP A 601 -0.15 11.61 -29.72
N ALA A 602 0.16 12.00 -30.96
CA ALA A 602 0.75 11.11 -31.96
C ALA A 602 2.29 11.07 -31.88
N TRP A 603 2.89 9.93 -32.20
CA TRP A 603 4.33 9.70 -32.10
C TRP A 603 4.91 9.12 -33.38
N LEU A 604 6.13 9.54 -33.70
CA LEU A 604 6.89 9.08 -34.87
C LEU A 604 8.12 8.30 -34.41
N ASN A 605 8.37 7.14 -35.02
CA ASN A 605 9.63 6.43 -34.84
C ASN A 605 10.69 7.08 -35.74
N VAL A 606 11.82 7.48 -35.15
CA VAL A 606 12.86 8.25 -35.82
C VAL A 606 14.24 7.72 -35.50
N HIS A 607 15.12 7.80 -36.48
CA HIS A 607 16.55 7.63 -36.34
C HIS A 607 17.24 8.99 -36.40
N THR A 608 18.07 9.26 -35.39
CA THR A 608 18.80 10.53 -35.22
C THR A 608 20.17 10.47 -35.91
N PRO A 609 20.77 11.62 -36.26
CA PRO A 609 22.14 11.67 -36.80
C PRO A 609 23.19 11.10 -35.85
N ASP A 610 22.96 11.18 -34.54
CA ASP A 610 23.82 10.66 -33.49
C ASP A 610 23.61 9.15 -33.23
N ASN A 611 23.00 8.45 -34.19
CA ASN A 611 22.80 7.00 -34.22
C ASN A 611 21.89 6.42 -33.12
N PHE A 612 21.01 7.25 -32.54
CA PHE A 612 19.91 6.77 -31.69
C PHE A 612 18.64 6.54 -32.50
N THR A 613 17.94 5.43 -32.25
CA THR A 613 16.56 5.22 -32.72
C THR A 613 15.59 5.34 -31.54
N GLY A 614 14.50 6.07 -31.72
CA GLY A 614 13.45 6.21 -30.70
C GLY A 614 12.22 6.92 -31.21
N TYR A 615 11.36 7.36 -30.31
CA TYR A 615 10.09 8.01 -30.62
C TYR A 615 10.14 9.50 -30.31
N VAL A 616 9.67 10.31 -31.25
CA VAL A 616 9.49 11.76 -31.09
C VAL A 616 8.01 12.11 -31.19
N ALA A 617 7.58 13.12 -30.44
CA ALA A 617 6.22 13.62 -30.49
C ALA A 617 5.93 14.25 -31.86
N ALA A 618 4.92 13.77 -32.56
CA ALA A 618 4.62 14.15 -33.93
C ALA A 618 4.19 15.62 -34.07
N TRP A 619 3.66 16.22 -33.00
CA TRP A 619 3.27 17.63 -32.93
C TRP A 619 4.43 18.60 -32.66
N LEU A 620 5.64 18.09 -32.40
CA LEU A 620 6.84 18.91 -32.15
C LEU A 620 7.83 18.92 -33.32
N VAL A 621 7.47 18.29 -34.44
CA VAL A 621 8.32 18.13 -35.61
C VAL A 621 7.56 18.48 -36.89
N SER A 622 8.29 18.90 -37.92
CA SER A 622 7.74 19.21 -39.24
C SER A 622 8.62 18.68 -40.36
N THR A 623 8.09 18.59 -41.57
CA THR A 623 8.88 18.20 -42.76
C THR A 623 9.67 19.37 -43.35
N ALA A 624 9.47 20.60 -42.84
CA ALA A 624 10.17 21.78 -43.32
C ALA A 624 11.56 21.87 -42.66
N ALA A 625 12.61 21.87 -43.48
CA ALA A 625 13.96 22.14 -42.99
C ALA A 625 14.05 23.60 -42.48
N PRO A 626 14.78 23.86 -41.39
CA PRO A 626 15.01 25.23 -40.92
C PRO A 626 15.73 26.06 -42.00
N ALA A 627 15.32 27.32 -42.17
CA ALA A 627 15.90 28.21 -43.16
C ALA A 627 17.40 28.44 -42.90
N PRO A 628 18.26 28.49 -43.93
CA PRO A 628 19.67 28.82 -43.74
C PRO A 628 19.79 30.23 -43.14
N PRO A 629 20.72 30.46 -42.19
CA PRO A 629 20.91 31.78 -41.62
C PRO A 629 21.34 32.75 -42.73
N SER A 630 20.63 33.88 -42.85
CA SER A 630 21.01 34.96 -43.78
C SER A 630 22.30 35.63 -43.30
N PRO A 631 23.24 35.97 -44.20
CA PRO A 631 24.47 36.66 -43.80
C PRO A 631 24.13 38.11 -43.48
N SER A 632 24.45 38.58 -42.28
CA SER A 632 24.43 40.00 -41.92
C SER A 632 25.44 40.29 -40.81
N PRO A 633 25.95 41.52 -40.77
CA PRO A 633 27.36 41.80 -40.53
C PRO A 633 27.71 41.77 -39.05
N THR A 634 28.95 41.38 -38.75
CA THR A 634 29.54 41.34 -37.42
C THR A 634 29.53 42.71 -36.74
N PRO A 635 29.09 42.76 -35.47
CA PRO A 635 29.74 43.60 -34.48
C PRO A 635 30.18 42.77 -33.26
N LEU A 636 31.44 43.00 -32.85
CA LEU A 636 32.14 42.56 -31.64
C LEU A 636 31.30 41.80 -30.58
N GLU A 637 31.59 40.51 -30.40
CA GLU A 637 31.03 39.68 -29.33
C GLU A 637 31.37 40.25 -27.93
N PRO A 638 30.38 40.41 -27.03
CA PRO A 638 30.66 40.31 -25.60
C PRO A 638 31.00 38.85 -25.29
N GLY A 639 32.14 38.62 -24.65
CA GLY A 639 32.63 37.27 -24.33
C GLY A 639 31.62 36.40 -23.55
N PRO A 640 31.88 35.08 -23.42
CA PRO A 640 30.94 34.13 -22.84
C PRO A 640 30.48 34.57 -21.44
N LEU A 641 29.17 34.72 -21.25
CA LEU A 641 28.60 35.09 -19.96
C LEU A 641 28.77 33.94 -18.97
N LYS A 642 29.44 34.23 -17.85
CA LYS A 642 29.71 33.28 -16.77
C LYS A 642 29.03 33.71 -15.48
N ALA A 643 28.61 32.71 -14.70
CA ALA A 643 28.05 32.92 -13.37
C ALA A 643 28.71 32.01 -12.35
N THR A 644 29.00 32.55 -11.18
CA THR A 644 29.62 31.84 -10.06
C THR A 644 28.58 31.53 -9.00
N ALA A 645 28.57 30.29 -8.51
CA ALA A 645 27.66 29.90 -7.43
C ALA A 645 28.05 30.55 -6.10
N THR A 646 27.05 31.01 -5.36
CA THR A 646 27.20 31.62 -4.02
C THR A 646 26.98 30.64 -2.87
N ALA A 647 26.54 29.42 -3.19
CA ALA A 647 26.33 28.29 -2.28
C ALA A 647 26.36 26.99 -3.09
N ASP A 648 26.45 25.84 -2.41
CA ASP A 648 26.29 24.55 -3.06
C ASP A 648 24.85 24.41 -3.57
N VAL A 649 24.70 24.37 -4.90
CA VAL A 649 23.40 24.35 -5.56
C VAL A 649 23.26 23.17 -6.50
N ASN A 650 22.07 22.59 -6.53
CA ASN A 650 21.76 21.50 -7.44
C ASN A 650 21.55 22.03 -8.86
N MET A 651 22.27 21.46 -9.82
CA MET A 651 21.90 21.58 -11.24
C MET A 651 20.81 20.55 -11.54
N ARG A 652 19.77 20.96 -12.25
CA ARG A 652 18.56 20.14 -12.48
C ARG A 652 18.23 19.99 -13.96
N ALA A 653 17.50 18.93 -14.30
CA ALA A 653 17.14 18.63 -15.69
C ALA A 653 16.17 19.67 -16.30
N GLN A 654 15.35 20.31 -15.46
CA GLN A 654 14.36 21.33 -15.80
C GLN A 654 14.38 22.46 -14.75
N PRO A 655 13.87 23.66 -15.07
CA PRO A 655 13.63 24.71 -14.08
C PRO A 655 12.65 24.22 -13.00
N GLY A 656 13.07 24.18 -11.73
CA GLY A 656 12.18 23.90 -10.60
C GLY A 656 12.82 23.06 -9.48
N SER A 657 12.42 23.30 -8.23
CA SER A 657 12.97 22.61 -7.04
C SER A 657 12.67 21.11 -7.00
N ASN A 658 11.60 20.67 -7.68
CA ASN A 658 11.16 19.27 -7.78
C ASN A 658 11.76 18.53 -8.98
N SER A 659 12.53 19.22 -9.83
CA SER A 659 13.16 18.60 -11.01
C SER A 659 14.35 17.70 -10.60
N PRO A 660 14.55 16.53 -11.23
CA PRO A 660 15.68 15.65 -10.94
C PRO A 660 17.02 16.37 -10.99
N ARG A 661 17.87 16.10 -10.00
CA ARG A 661 19.25 16.62 -9.96
C ARG A 661 20.07 15.91 -11.02
N VAL A 662 20.71 16.67 -11.91
CA VAL A 662 21.64 16.17 -12.94
C VAL A 662 23.10 16.34 -12.53
N SER A 663 23.41 17.35 -11.71
CA SER A 663 24.75 17.56 -11.16
C SER A 663 24.72 18.51 -9.95
N GLY A 664 25.89 18.85 -9.42
CA GLY A 664 26.07 19.97 -8.48
C GLY A 664 26.84 21.10 -9.13
N LEU A 665 26.65 22.32 -8.61
CA LEU A 665 27.54 23.44 -8.79
C LEU A 665 27.91 23.91 -7.38
N PHE A 666 29.16 23.67 -6.97
CA PHE A 666 29.60 23.95 -5.61
C PHE A 666 29.91 25.44 -5.42
N ASN A 667 29.92 25.88 -4.17
CA ASN A 667 30.21 27.28 -3.83
C ASN A 667 31.53 27.74 -4.46
N ASN A 668 31.51 28.91 -5.10
CA ASN A 668 32.59 29.50 -5.91
C ASN A 668 32.94 28.78 -7.23
N GLU A 669 32.25 27.70 -7.61
CA GLU A 669 32.39 27.17 -8.96
C GLU A 669 31.68 28.05 -9.99
N THR A 670 32.25 28.14 -11.18
CA THR A 670 31.75 28.98 -12.26
C THR A 670 31.17 28.12 -13.37
N MET A 671 29.93 28.43 -13.76
CA MET A 671 29.25 27.82 -14.89
C MET A 671 29.26 28.75 -16.11
N LEU A 672 29.33 28.14 -17.30
CA LEU A 672 29.12 28.83 -18.57
C LEU A 672 27.61 28.90 -18.85
N ILE A 673 27.07 30.09 -19.11
CA ILE A 673 25.65 30.24 -19.46
C ILE A 673 25.46 29.88 -20.94
N LEU A 674 24.51 28.99 -21.20
CA LEU A 674 24.23 28.44 -22.53
C LEU A 674 22.86 28.88 -23.08
N GLU A 675 22.29 29.95 -22.54
CA GLU A 675 21.01 30.47 -23.01
C GLU A 675 21.17 31.26 -24.32
N PRO A 676 20.16 31.21 -25.23
CA PRO A 676 20.23 31.90 -26.52
C PRO A 676 20.33 33.43 -26.39
N ASP A 677 19.68 34.01 -25.37
CA ASP A 677 19.70 35.44 -25.09
C ASP A 677 20.51 35.71 -23.80
N LEU A 678 21.80 36.00 -23.99
CA LEU A 678 22.72 36.27 -22.88
C LEU A 678 22.39 37.59 -22.16
N ALA A 679 21.76 38.56 -22.83
CA ALA A 679 21.36 39.82 -22.19
C ALA A 679 20.19 39.58 -21.23
N ALA A 680 19.17 38.82 -21.66
CA ALA A 680 18.09 38.38 -20.79
C ALA A 680 18.61 37.49 -19.64
N ALA A 681 19.48 36.53 -19.93
CA ALA A 681 20.09 35.67 -18.92
C ALA A 681 20.85 36.48 -17.85
N SER A 682 21.61 37.51 -18.26
CA SER A 682 22.34 38.39 -17.36
C SER A 682 21.45 39.15 -16.37
N THR A 683 20.18 39.42 -16.72
CA THR A 683 19.22 40.09 -15.83
C THR A 683 18.58 39.17 -14.80
N LYS A 684 18.54 37.86 -15.09
CA LYS A 684 17.98 36.82 -14.19
C LYS A 684 18.95 36.43 -13.07
N ILE A 685 20.26 36.56 -13.26
CA ILE A 685 21.29 36.21 -12.26
C ILE A 685 21.04 36.94 -10.94
N GLY A 686 20.98 36.20 -9.83
CA GLY A 686 20.72 36.71 -8.48
C GLY A 686 19.24 36.94 -8.15
N LYS A 687 18.30 36.63 -9.06
CA LYS A 687 16.86 36.82 -8.82
C LYS A 687 16.20 35.57 -8.24
N PRO A 688 15.30 35.71 -7.25
CA PRO A 688 14.49 34.61 -6.73
C PRO A 688 13.55 34.07 -7.81
N ASP A 689 13.22 32.77 -7.72
CA ASP A 689 12.30 32.05 -8.60
C ASP A 689 12.65 32.06 -10.10
N GLN A 690 13.83 32.55 -10.47
CA GLN A 690 14.37 32.50 -11.83
C GLN A 690 15.37 31.36 -11.98
N TRP A 691 15.53 30.85 -13.20
CA TRP A 691 16.44 29.74 -13.51
C TRP A 691 17.33 30.10 -14.70
N ILE A 692 18.56 29.61 -14.64
CA ILE A 692 19.60 29.79 -15.65
C ILE A 692 20.05 28.43 -16.17
N TYR A 693 20.06 28.26 -17.49
CA TYR A 693 20.64 27.07 -18.12
C TYR A 693 22.12 27.26 -18.42
N GLY A 694 22.94 26.26 -18.11
CA GLY A 694 24.36 26.29 -18.45
C GLY A 694 25.12 25.02 -18.13
N GLU A 695 26.44 25.10 -18.24
CA GLU A 695 27.38 23.99 -18.10
C GLU A 695 28.35 24.24 -16.94
N ASN A 696 28.50 23.27 -16.03
CA ASN A 696 29.46 23.36 -14.93
C ASN A 696 30.89 22.97 -15.36
N PRO A 697 31.92 23.16 -14.50
CA PRO A 697 33.30 22.79 -14.81
C PRO A 697 33.53 21.33 -15.18
N ASN A 698 32.60 20.44 -14.78
CA ASN A 698 32.64 19.00 -15.07
C ASN A 698 31.94 18.64 -16.40
N GLY A 699 31.57 19.62 -17.21
CA GLY A 699 30.93 19.42 -18.52
C GLY A 699 29.47 18.96 -18.44
N LYS A 700 28.82 19.05 -17.27
CA LYS A 700 27.41 18.68 -17.09
C LYS A 700 26.52 19.89 -17.28
N ARG A 701 25.49 19.74 -18.12
CA ARG A 701 24.53 20.78 -18.47
C ARG A 701 23.25 20.65 -17.67
N GLY A 702 22.69 21.77 -17.24
CA GLY A 702 21.45 21.78 -16.47
C GLY A 702 21.01 23.18 -16.04
N TRP A 703 19.85 23.22 -15.41
CA TRP A 703 19.23 24.42 -14.86
C TRP A 703 19.65 24.65 -13.41
N VAL A 704 20.04 25.88 -13.09
CA VAL A 704 20.40 26.33 -11.74
C VAL A 704 19.49 27.46 -11.33
N ALA A 705 19.03 27.45 -10.09
CA ALA A 705 18.23 28.55 -9.54
C ALA A 705 19.08 29.82 -9.46
N ALA A 706 18.65 30.86 -10.18
CA ALA A 706 19.44 32.06 -10.44
C ALA A 706 19.78 32.84 -9.16
N GLN A 707 18.95 32.74 -8.11
CA GLN A 707 19.21 33.35 -6.80
C GLN A 707 20.50 32.88 -6.12
N PHE A 708 21.02 31.71 -6.50
CA PHE A 708 22.28 31.17 -6.00
C PHE A 708 23.46 31.46 -6.92
N LEU A 709 23.29 32.35 -7.90
CA LEU A 709 24.32 32.75 -8.86
C LEU A 709 24.64 34.23 -8.70
N ARG A 710 25.92 34.57 -8.80
CA ARG A 710 26.41 35.94 -9.02
C ARG A 710 27.15 36.04 -10.34
N LYS A 711 27.17 37.22 -10.95
CA LYS A 711 27.96 37.45 -12.17
C LYS A 711 29.43 37.20 -11.85
N ALA A 712 30.11 36.42 -12.69
CA ALA A 712 31.55 36.30 -12.62
C ALA A 712 32.15 37.63 -13.09
N SER A 713 33.04 38.20 -12.28
CA SER A 713 33.79 39.42 -12.60
C SER A 713 34.90 39.17 -13.61
#